data_AF-A0A836F6J4-F1
#
_entry.id   AF-A0A836F6J4-F1
#
_cell.length_a   1.000
_cell.length_b   1.000
_cell.length_c   1.000
_cell.angle_alpha   90.00
_cell.angle_beta   90.00
_cell.angle_gamma   90.00
#
_symmetry.space_group_name_H-M   'P 1'
#
loop_
_entity.id
_entity.type
_entity.pdbx_description
1 polymer ?
#
loop_
_entity_poly.entity_id
_entity_poly.type
_entity_poly.pdbx_seq_one_letter_code
_entity_poly.pdbx_strand_id
1 'polypeptide(L)'
;MRNGGARRVSNFMTHGYRTRRLAADYSVPLITDVKCAKLLVEALRMVGGKAPRMKTHTDCMSSRKMIRLPGLIDVHVHTRDPGEVHKEDFASCTAAALAGGITIIFAMPNTNPAVVDHKTFAIAKAQAVAESRCDYALFAGASSDNYNDIREIAPHVAALKMYLNETFTTLRLTDLTVWIKHFESWPKKYPLCVHAEGQTTAAVLLLASLHSRPIHVCHVARKEEIQIIRAAKEHGLAVTCEVCPHHLFLCQDDLDRIGYERGQVSPPLGTKEDQQALWDNIDVIDCFATDHAPHTVQEKSSEKPPPGFPGLETMLPLLLTAVHEGKLTIEDIIDKLYRNPKRIFNIPDQRNTYIEIDMDDEWIIPEAMTYSKSNWTPFTGMKVRGSVHRVVLRGEIAYIEGQVLINPGFGQDIRDIQYNTKTSSTLHAPITSVQLADIVNKPLSLDSLISPNYEKSNIHIDVHEDDQIESFTHLLQPASHKSSVHFAPYTDAIDKEHSKALPSQRTISPLPISNVTRYKSDSNPNLLMTAVASIPTVHTSNSLIGHHVLTVEIFNKDILKDIFHLAETFRNAIRKERPLDHILKGKIMASIFYEVSTRTSCSFAAAMERLGGRVIYMDGSTSSVKKGETLEDSVTVMAGYADVVVLRHSAPGAAARVAQHCRKPILNAGDGTGEHPTQALLDIFTIRDEFGTVNGLTITMVGDLKHGRTVHSLARLLTLYNVELRYVNPPGLDMPNHVVNYVAERGISQERFSTLEEALPDTDVLYITRIQNERFATQEQYHKMCGFFIVTPQLMSRAKRKMAVMHPLPRVFEISKEFDTDPRAAYFRQAENGVYVRMALLAMVLGRI
;
A
#
# COMPACT_ATOMS: atom_id res chain seq x y z
N MET A 1 27.92 -23.84 -60.40
CA MET A 1 26.53 -23.55 -59.94
C MET A 1 26.46 -23.89 -58.45
N ARG A 2 25.62 -23.29 -57.60
CA ARG A 2 24.96 -21.95 -57.59
C ARG A 2 24.49 -21.67 -56.15
N ASN A 3 24.37 -20.40 -55.79
CA ASN A 3 23.44 -19.84 -54.79
C ASN A 3 23.48 -20.33 -53.32
N GLY A 4 24.39 -19.72 -52.55
CA GLY A 4 24.07 -18.91 -51.37
C GLY A 4 22.86 -19.26 -50.48
N GLY A 5 23.13 -19.88 -49.34
CA GLY A 5 22.27 -19.80 -48.14
C GLY A 5 22.63 -18.57 -47.31
N ALA A 6 21.86 -17.49 -47.43
CA ALA A 6 22.13 -16.26 -46.68
C ALA A 6 21.85 -16.43 -45.17
N ARG A 7 22.87 -16.20 -44.32
CA ARG A 7 22.65 -15.95 -42.89
C ARG A 7 21.89 -14.64 -42.74
N ARG A 8 20.56 -14.73 -42.63
CA ARG A 8 19.67 -13.58 -42.42
C ARG A 8 20.03 -12.93 -41.09
N VAL A 9 20.51 -11.70 -41.10
CA VAL A 9 20.80 -10.92 -39.89
C VAL A 9 19.47 -10.50 -39.25
N SER A 10 18.88 -11.39 -38.46
CA SER A 10 17.56 -11.20 -37.87
C SER A 10 17.61 -10.34 -36.61
N ASN A 11 17.87 -9.03 -36.78
CA ASN A 11 17.52 -8.02 -35.77
C ASN A 11 16.01 -8.03 -35.46
N PHE A 12 15.21 -8.61 -36.37
CA PHE A 12 13.87 -9.10 -36.06
C PHE A 12 13.93 -10.35 -35.17
N MET A 13 14.04 -10.14 -33.86
CA MET A 13 13.43 -11.07 -32.89
C MET A 13 11.91 -11.07 -33.13
N THR A 14 11.41 -12.01 -33.93
CA THR A 14 9.96 -12.14 -34.15
C THR A 14 9.27 -12.46 -32.82
N HIS A 15 8.01 -12.05 -32.65
CA HIS A 15 7.26 -12.29 -31.42
C HIS A 15 7.25 -13.79 -31.08
N GLY A 16 6.93 -14.65 -32.05
CA GLY A 16 7.00 -16.12 -31.89
C GLY A 16 8.41 -16.73 -31.74
N TYR A 17 9.49 -15.96 -31.83
CA TYR A 17 10.81 -16.39 -31.30
C TYR A 17 10.93 -16.04 -29.83
N ARG A 18 10.57 -14.81 -29.43
CA ARG A 18 10.55 -14.37 -28.03
C ARG A 18 9.64 -15.25 -27.17
N THR A 19 8.41 -15.53 -27.60
CA THR A 19 7.46 -16.36 -26.85
C THR A 19 7.95 -17.80 -26.65
N ARG A 20 8.57 -18.41 -27.67
CA ARG A 20 9.14 -19.76 -27.53
C ARG A 20 10.40 -19.79 -26.65
N ARG A 21 11.23 -18.75 -26.71
CA ARG A 21 12.40 -18.63 -25.83
C ARG A 21 11.95 -18.45 -24.37
N LEU A 22 11.02 -17.53 -24.13
CA LEU A 22 10.42 -17.26 -22.82
C LEU A 22 9.73 -18.51 -22.25
N ALA A 23 8.96 -19.25 -23.04
CA ALA A 23 8.36 -20.51 -22.61
C ALA A 23 9.41 -21.57 -22.20
N ALA A 24 10.53 -21.68 -22.93
CA ALA A 24 11.63 -22.56 -22.53
C ALA A 24 12.34 -22.07 -21.25
N ASP A 25 12.59 -20.77 -21.13
CA ASP A 25 13.26 -20.16 -19.97
C ASP A 25 12.40 -20.27 -18.68
N TYR A 26 11.06 -20.34 -18.80
CA TYR A 26 10.12 -20.57 -17.70
C TYR A 26 9.58 -22.02 -17.61
N SER A 27 10.16 -22.99 -18.33
CA SER A 27 9.73 -24.41 -18.35
C SER A 27 8.25 -24.66 -18.72
N VAL A 28 7.62 -23.71 -19.43
CA VAL A 28 6.24 -23.84 -19.93
C VAL A 28 6.21 -24.87 -21.07
N PRO A 29 5.38 -25.93 -20.98
CA PRO A 29 5.35 -26.99 -21.99
C PRO A 29 5.00 -26.48 -23.40
N LEU A 30 5.96 -26.53 -24.32
CA LEU A 30 5.76 -26.19 -25.73
C LEU A 30 5.39 -27.42 -26.56
N ILE A 31 4.23 -27.38 -27.22
CA ILE A 31 3.89 -28.34 -28.27
C ILE A 31 4.64 -27.91 -29.55
N THR A 32 5.83 -28.47 -29.72
CA THR A 32 6.73 -28.17 -30.85
C THR A 32 6.45 -29.01 -32.10
N ASP A 33 5.84 -30.19 -31.95
CA ASP A 33 5.45 -31.04 -33.07
C ASP A 33 4.13 -30.58 -33.71
N VAL A 34 4.14 -30.47 -35.05
CA VAL A 34 3.02 -29.92 -35.83
C VAL A 34 1.82 -30.90 -35.88
N LYS A 35 2.03 -32.21 -35.78
CA LYS A 35 0.95 -33.20 -35.71
C LYS A 35 0.29 -33.16 -34.33
N CYS A 36 1.07 -33.10 -33.26
CA CYS A 36 0.57 -32.91 -31.89
C CYS A 36 -0.19 -31.58 -31.75
N ALA A 37 0.32 -30.49 -32.34
CA ALA A 37 -0.38 -29.21 -32.37
C ALA A 37 -1.70 -29.30 -33.17
N LYS A 38 -1.70 -29.98 -34.32
CA LYS A 38 -2.92 -30.23 -35.08
C LYS A 38 -3.93 -31.06 -34.28
N LEU A 39 -3.51 -32.15 -33.64
CA LEU A 39 -4.35 -33.00 -32.81
C LEU A 39 -4.93 -32.24 -31.61
N LEU A 40 -4.16 -31.34 -30.97
CA LEU A 40 -4.71 -30.47 -29.93
C LEU A 40 -5.75 -29.50 -30.50
N VAL A 41 -5.49 -28.85 -31.64
CA VAL A 41 -6.47 -27.93 -32.27
C VAL A 41 -7.74 -28.69 -32.71
N GLU A 42 -7.60 -29.91 -33.21
CA GLU A 42 -8.70 -30.79 -33.60
C GLU A 42 -9.52 -31.23 -32.37
N ALA A 43 -8.86 -31.64 -31.29
CA ALA A 43 -9.50 -31.92 -30.00
C ALA A 43 -10.20 -30.68 -29.40
N LEU A 44 -9.56 -29.50 -29.42
CA LEU A 44 -10.15 -28.24 -28.95
C LEU A 44 -11.42 -27.85 -29.72
N ARG A 45 -11.49 -28.17 -31.03
CA ARG A 45 -12.73 -28.03 -31.81
C ARG A 45 -13.78 -29.06 -31.41
N MET A 46 -13.38 -30.28 -31.07
CA MET A 46 -14.30 -31.33 -30.58
C MET A 46 -14.88 -31.01 -29.19
N VAL A 47 -14.21 -30.22 -28.33
CA VAL A 47 -14.82 -29.68 -27.08
C VAL A 47 -15.81 -28.53 -27.34
N GLY A 48 -16.08 -28.16 -28.60
CA GLY A 48 -17.13 -27.21 -28.98
C GLY A 48 -16.91 -25.79 -28.49
N GLY A 49 -15.64 -25.36 -28.36
CA GLY A 49 -15.30 -24.03 -27.85
C GLY A 49 -15.30 -23.89 -26.33
N LYS A 50 -15.71 -24.94 -25.59
CA LYS A 50 -15.51 -24.99 -24.14
C LYS A 50 -14.03 -25.24 -23.86
N ALA A 51 -13.36 -24.30 -23.19
CA ALA A 51 -11.98 -24.50 -22.76
C ALA A 51 -11.90 -25.73 -21.84
N PRO A 52 -10.90 -26.63 -22.01
CA PRO A 52 -10.71 -27.73 -21.08
C PRO A 52 -10.35 -27.16 -19.69
N ARG A 53 -10.91 -27.75 -18.62
CA ARG A 53 -10.55 -27.38 -17.24
C ARG A 53 -9.06 -27.67 -17.01
N MET A 54 -8.26 -26.60 -16.94
CA MET A 54 -6.83 -26.66 -16.65
C MET A 54 -6.59 -27.00 -15.17
N LYS A 55 -5.39 -27.50 -14.84
CA LYS A 55 -4.96 -27.70 -13.44
C LYS A 55 -4.21 -26.46 -12.93
N THR A 56 -4.97 -25.44 -12.57
CA THR A 56 -4.53 -24.06 -12.31
C THR A 56 -3.91 -23.82 -10.92
N HIS A 57 -3.78 -24.87 -10.09
CA HIS A 57 -2.84 -24.86 -8.95
C HIS A 57 -1.36 -24.92 -9.39
N THR A 58 -1.09 -24.94 -10.70
CA THR A 58 0.24 -24.76 -11.29
C THR A 58 0.24 -23.41 -12.01
N ASP A 59 1.20 -22.53 -11.73
CA ASP A 59 1.29 -21.20 -12.33
C ASP A 59 1.21 -21.25 -13.86
N CYS A 60 0.25 -20.52 -14.44
CA CYS A 60 0.06 -20.44 -15.89
C CYS A 60 -0.15 -19.00 -16.38
N MET A 61 0.65 -18.58 -17.35
CA MET A 61 0.49 -17.27 -18.00
C MET A 61 -0.60 -17.35 -19.08
N SER A 62 -1.82 -16.95 -18.73
CA SER A 62 -2.91 -16.73 -19.69
C SER A 62 -2.63 -15.51 -20.59
N SER A 63 -3.21 -15.49 -21.79
CA SER A 63 -3.18 -14.31 -22.67
C SER A 63 -4.25 -13.25 -22.32
N ARG A 64 -5.09 -13.53 -21.32
CA ARG A 64 -6.15 -12.65 -20.84
C ARG A 64 -5.61 -11.52 -19.96
N LYS A 65 -6.27 -10.38 -19.97
CA LYS A 65 -5.89 -9.17 -19.23
C LYS A 65 -6.26 -9.28 -17.74
N MET A 66 -5.38 -9.93 -16.98
CA MET A 66 -5.45 -9.95 -15.51
C MET A 66 -5.16 -8.56 -14.92
N ILE A 67 -5.98 -8.12 -13.96
CA ILE A 67 -5.73 -6.93 -13.14
C ILE A 67 -5.76 -7.34 -11.66
N ARG A 68 -4.83 -6.79 -10.87
CA ARG A 68 -4.81 -6.93 -9.41
C ARG A 68 -5.41 -5.69 -8.75
N LEU A 69 -6.39 -5.88 -7.89
CA LEU A 69 -7.05 -4.84 -7.08
C LEU A 69 -6.74 -5.05 -5.59
N PRO A 70 -6.93 -4.04 -4.72
CA PRO A 70 -7.00 -4.26 -3.28
C PRO A 70 -8.15 -5.23 -2.93
N GLY A 71 -8.10 -5.81 -1.73
CA GLY A 71 -9.26 -6.51 -1.17
C GLY A 71 -10.44 -5.56 -1.02
N LEU A 72 -11.56 -5.85 -1.68
CA LEU A 72 -12.72 -4.97 -1.73
C LEU A 72 -13.62 -5.14 -0.50
N ILE A 73 -14.44 -4.13 -0.23
CA ILE A 73 -15.20 -3.98 1.01
C ILE A 73 -16.67 -3.76 0.66
N ASP A 74 -17.55 -4.57 1.23
CA ASP A 74 -19.00 -4.33 1.19
C ASP A 74 -19.48 -3.90 2.57
N VAL A 75 -20.16 -2.74 2.62
CA VAL A 75 -20.62 -2.11 3.86
C VAL A 75 -22.11 -2.36 4.14
N HIS A 76 -22.82 -3.13 3.31
CA HIS A 76 -24.24 -3.43 3.49
C HIS A 76 -24.57 -4.90 3.13
N VAL A 77 -24.48 -5.79 4.11
CA VAL A 77 -24.70 -7.24 3.92
C VAL A 77 -25.64 -7.79 5.01
N HIS A 78 -26.63 -8.60 4.64
CA HIS A 78 -27.52 -9.29 5.58
C HIS A 78 -27.15 -10.78 5.69
N THR A 79 -26.36 -11.14 6.70
CA THR A 79 -25.88 -12.51 6.94
C THR A 79 -26.95 -13.47 7.49
N ARG A 80 -28.09 -12.95 7.94
CA ARG A 80 -29.27 -13.69 8.48
C ARG A 80 -29.05 -14.53 9.75
N ASP A 81 -27.81 -14.60 10.23
CA ASP A 81 -27.37 -15.29 11.44
C ASP A 81 -27.02 -14.25 12.53
N PRO A 82 -27.60 -14.33 13.76
CA PRO A 82 -28.48 -15.36 14.28
C PRO A 82 -29.88 -15.40 13.66
N GLY A 83 -30.45 -16.61 13.60
CA GLY A 83 -31.89 -16.84 13.49
C GLY A 83 -32.33 -17.52 12.20
N GLU A 84 -32.16 -16.86 11.05
CA GLU A 84 -32.74 -17.29 9.77
C GLU A 84 -31.70 -17.97 8.87
N VAL A 85 -30.90 -18.87 9.47
CA VAL A 85 -29.73 -19.53 8.86
C VAL A 85 -30.03 -20.38 7.62
N HIS A 86 -31.30 -20.65 7.34
CA HIS A 86 -31.76 -21.32 6.11
C HIS A 86 -31.73 -20.40 4.88
N LYS A 87 -31.77 -19.07 5.07
CA LYS A 87 -31.65 -18.10 3.97
C LYS A 87 -30.19 -17.82 3.59
N GLU A 88 -29.31 -17.77 4.59
CA GLU A 88 -27.86 -17.53 4.53
C GLU A 88 -27.27 -17.74 5.95
N ASP A 89 -26.00 -18.09 6.11
CA ASP A 89 -25.27 -17.97 7.38
C ASP A 89 -23.95 -17.21 7.20
N PHE A 90 -23.16 -16.99 8.26
CA PHE A 90 -21.86 -16.34 8.11
C PHE A 90 -20.91 -17.15 7.21
N ALA A 91 -20.94 -18.48 7.28
CA ALA A 91 -20.06 -19.36 6.50
C ALA A 91 -20.37 -19.37 4.99
N SER A 92 -21.62 -19.20 4.57
CA SER A 92 -22.05 -19.11 3.17
C SER A 92 -22.02 -17.68 2.65
N CYS A 93 -22.47 -16.69 3.45
CA CYS A 93 -22.42 -15.28 3.08
C CYS A 93 -20.97 -14.81 2.83
N THR A 94 -20.04 -15.19 3.70
CA THR A 94 -18.62 -14.83 3.50
C THR A 94 -17.93 -15.64 2.39
N ALA A 95 -18.46 -16.82 2.02
CA ALA A 95 -18.01 -17.53 0.82
C ALA A 95 -18.47 -16.82 -0.45
N ALA A 96 -19.73 -16.37 -0.49
CA ALA A 96 -20.30 -15.54 -1.55
C ALA A 96 -19.54 -14.20 -1.69
N ALA A 97 -19.16 -13.59 -0.56
CA ALA A 97 -18.31 -12.40 -0.54
C ALA A 97 -16.96 -12.64 -1.23
N LEU A 98 -16.25 -13.71 -0.85
CA LEU A 98 -14.95 -14.06 -1.45
C LEU A 98 -15.05 -14.36 -2.94
N ALA A 99 -16.09 -15.08 -3.38
CA ALA A 99 -16.34 -15.32 -4.80
C ALA A 99 -16.68 -14.03 -5.57
N GLY A 100 -17.32 -13.05 -4.91
CA GLY A 100 -17.54 -11.69 -5.42
C GLY A 100 -16.32 -10.76 -5.35
N GLY A 101 -15.17 -11.20 -4.81
CA GLY A 101 -13.96 -10.39 -4.64
C GLY A 101 -13.96 -9.50 -3.38
N ILE A 102 -14.93 -9.68 -2.49
CA ILE A 102 -15.07 -8.93 -1.24
C ILE A 102 -14.29 -9.64 -0.12
N THR A 103 -13.42 -8.89 0.55
CA THR A 103 -12.55 -9.38 1.64
C THR A 103 -12.90 -8.79 3.01
N ILE A 104 -13.80 -7.81 3.07
CA ILE A 104 -14.48 -7.36 4.30
C ILE A 104 -15.99 -7.22 4.04
N ILE A 105 -16.83 -7.81 4.89
CA ILE A 105 -18.28 -7.52 4.92
C ILE A 105 -18.70 -6.80 6.19
N PHE A 106 -19.70 -5.91 6.11
CA PHE A 106 -20.39 -5.39 7.29
C PHE A 106 -21.78 -6.02 7.42
N ALA A 107 -21.99 -6.81 8.48
CA ALA A 107 -23.26 -7.49 8.73
C ALA A 107 -24.27 -6.55 9.41
N MET A 108 -25.42 -6.35 8.77
CA MET A 108 -26.54 -5.54 9.27
C MET A 108 -27.22 -6.15 10.50
N PRO A 109 -27.79 -5.33 11.41
CA PRO A 109 -28.15 -5.76 12.76
C PRO A 109 -29.54 -6.40 12.86
N ASN A 110 -30.24 -6.55 11.75
CA ASN A 110 -31.65 -6.92 11.68
C ASN A 110 -31.83 -8.46 11.57
N THR A 111 -31.07 -9.17 12.38
CA THR A 111 -31.08 -10.62 12.60
C THR A 111 -32.20 -11.02 13.58
N ASN A 112 -32.29 -12.30 13.97
CA ASN A 112 -33.23 -12.80 14.98
C ASN A 112 -32.50 -13.63 16.07
N PRO A 113 -32.18 -13.06 17.24
CA PRO A 113 -32.51 -11.70 17.69
C PRO A 113 -31.74 -10.62 16.94
N ALA A 114 -32.33 -9.43 16.85
CA ALA A 114 -31.67 -8.26 16.27
C ALA A 114 -30.57 -7.74 17.21
N VAL A 115 -29.48 -7.21 16.65
CA VAL A 115 -28.33 -6.68 17.38
C VAL A 115 -28.65 -5.28 17.92
N VAL A 116 -29.36 -5.21 19.05
CA VAL A 116 -29.86 -3.97 19.67
C VAL A 116 -29.32 -3.71 21.08
N ASP A 117 -28.48 -4.59 21.60
CA ASP A 117 -27.85 -4.46 22.92
C ASP A 117 -26.52 -5.24 22.98
N HIS A 118 -25.82 -5.21 24.12
CA HIS A 118 -24.57 -5.94 24.31
C HIS A 118 -24.75 -7.48 24.28
N LYS A 119 -25.94 -8.00 24.65
CA LYS A 119 -26.20 -9.45 24.69
C LYS A 119 -26.38 -10.02 23.28
N THR A 120 -27.18 -9.35 22.47
CA THR A 120 -27.46 -9.67 21.07
C THR A 120 -26.24 -9.44 20.19
N PHE A 121 -25.46 -8.38 20.45
CA PHE A 121 -24.13 -8.19 19.85
C PHE A 121 -23.18 -9.36 20.16
N ALA A 122 -23.11 -9.80 21.42
CA ALA A 122 -22.26 -10.93 21.79
C ALA A 122 -22.69 -12.25 21.13
N ILE A 123 -24.00 -12.48 20.94
CA ILE A 123 -24.52 -13.64 20.20
C ILE A 123 -24.10 -13.58 18.73
N ALA A 124 -24.38 -12.48 18.03
CA ALA A 124 -24.01 -12.36 16.61
C ALA A 124 -22.48 -12.41 16.40
N LYS A 125 -21.70 -11.87 17.34
CA LYS A 125 -20.23 -11.95 17.33
C LYS A 125 -19.72 -13.37 17.54
N ALA A 126 -20.35 -14.18 18.40
CA ALA A 126 -19.97 -15.58 18.56
C ALA A 126 -20.10 -16.38 17.25
N GLN A 127 -21.21 -16.18 16.53
CA GLN A 127 -21.43 -16.80 15.22
C GLN A 127 -20.42 -16.30 14.17
N ALA A 128 -20.24 -14.97 14.08
CA ALA A 128 -19.30 -14.37 13.16
C ALA A 128 -17.84 -14.84 13.38
N VAL A 129 -17.42 -15.05 14.65
CA VAL A 129 -16.11 -15.64 15.01
C VAL A 129 -16.02 -17.12 14.61
N ALA A 130 -17.10 -17.90 14.78
CA ALA A 130 -17.10 -19.33 14.47
C ALA A 130 -17.12 -19.62 12.96
N GLU A 131 -17.80 -18.78 12.18
CA GLU A 131 -18.18 -19.11 10.81
C GLU A 131 -17.58 -18.24 9.69
N SER A 132 -17.21 -16.98 9.97
CA SER A 132 -16.78 -16.08 8.89
C SER A 132 -15.49 -16.55 8.21
N ARG A 133 -15.44 -16.46 6.88
CA ARG A 133 -14.26 -16.76 6.05
C ARG A 133 -13.46 -15.51 5.71
N CYS A 134 -14.14 -14.43 5.28
CA CYS A 134 -13.55 -13.11 5.14
C CYS A 134 -13.66 -12.30 6.44
N ASP A 135 -12.91 -11.20 6.54
CA ASP A 135 -12.96 -10.34 7.73
C ASP A 135 -14.28 -9.56 7.77
N TYR A 136 -14.67 -9.06 8.94
CA TYR A 136 -16.01 -8.47 9.11
C TYR A 136 -16.08 -7.39 10.18
N ALA A 137 -17.19 -6.64 10.17
CA ALA A 137 -17.70 -5.90 11.32
C ALA A 137 -19.22 -6.11 11.44
N LEU A 138 -19.77 -5.98 12.64
CA LEU A 138 -21.21 -6.06 12.89
C LEU A 138 -21.79 -4.68 13.16
N PHE A 139 -22.96 -4.36 12.63
CA PHE A 139 -23.69 -3.14 12.98
C PHE A 139 -24.36 -3.23 14.37
N ALA A 140 -24.63 -2.08 14.97
CA ALA A 140 -25.66 -1.90 15.98
C ALA A 140 -26.98 -1.48 15.32
N GLY A 141 -28.11 -1.96 15.83
CA GLY A 141 -29.46 -1.55 15.42
C GLY A 141 -30.07 -0.56 16.41
N ALA A 142 -30.64 0.52 15.89
CA ALA A 142 -31.45 1.44 16.69
C ALA A 142 -32.87 0.88 16.90
N SER A 143 -33.35 0.85 18.14
CA SER A 143 -34.73 0.52 18.51
C SER A 143 -35.49 1.74 19.06
N SER A 144 -36.76 1.56 19.42
CA SER A 144 -37.61 2.58 20.04
C SER A 144 -37.16 3.03 21.44
N ASP A 145 -36.28 2.26 22.09
CA ASP A 145 -35.94 2.37 23.51
C ASP A 145 -34.44 2.33 23.83
N ASN A 146 -33.59 1.69 23.01
CA ASN A 146 -32.17 1.47 23.33
C ASN A 146 -31.25 2.70 23.21
N TYR A 147 -31.77 3.89 22.88
CA TYR A 147 -30.98 5.10 22.60
C TYR A 147 -30.03 5.52 23.73
N ASN A 148 -30.34 5.22 25.00
CA ASN A 148 -29.47 5.54 26.13
C ASN A 148 -28.25 4.61 26.24
N ASP A 149 -28.38 3.36 25.81
CA ASP A 149 -27.47 2.27 26.20
C ASP A 149 -26.70 1.71 24.99
N ILE A 150 -27.28 1.80 23.78
CA ILE A 150 -26.66 1.33 22.52
C ILE A 150 -25.29 1.96 22.24
N ARG A 151 -25.08 3.19 22.75
CA ARG A 151 -23.79 3.92 22.68
C ARG A 151 -22.63 3.21 23.36
N GLU A 152 -22.87 2.27 24.27
CA GLU A 152 -21.82 1.54 24.99
C GLU A 152 -21.09 0.53 24.10
N ILE A 153 -21.81 -0.12 23.16
CA ILE A 153 -21.18 -1.02 22.17
C ILE A 153 -20.59 -0.29 20.96
N ALA A 154 -20.78 1.03 20.85
CA ALA A 154 -20.27 1.85 19.75
C ALA A 154 -18.76 1.67 19.41
N PRO A 155 -17.84 1.40 20.34
CA PRO A 155 -16.44 1.09 20.03
C PRO A 155 -16.21 -0.24 19.30
N HIS A 156 -17.16 -1.18 19.37
CA HIS A 156 -17.01 -2.56 18.93
C HIS A 156 -17.81 -2.89 17.64
N VAL A 157 -18.62 -1.95 17.14
CA VAL A 157 -19.48 -2.14 15.95
C VAL A 157 -18.97 -1.37 14.73
N ALA A 158 -19.44 -1.75 13.55
CA ALA A 158 -19.27 -1.02 12.30
C ALA A 158 -19.75 0.43 12.44
N ALA A 159 -21.03 0.58 12.79
CA ALA A 159 -21.77 1.83 12.96
C ALA A 159 -23.14 1.51 13.61
N LEU A 160 -23.94 2.54 13.92
CA LEU A 160 -25.37 2.37 14.21
C LEU A 160 -26.16 2.43 12.89
N LYS A 161 -27.14 1.53 12.70
CA LYS A 161 -28.10 1.52 11.60
C LYS A 161 -29.49 1.88 12.13
N MET A 162 -30.11 2.88 11.52
CA MET A 162 -31.52 3.24 11.74
C MET A 162 -32.36 2.86 10.52
N TYR A 163 -33.56 2.31 10.76
CA TYR A 163 -34.54 2.01 9.71
C TYR A 163 -35.70 3.00 9.83
N LEU A 164 -35.74 4.00 8.94
CA LEU A 164 -36.67 5.13 9.01
C LEU A 164 -37.94 4.90 8.16
N ASN A 165 -37.86 4.01 7.17
CA ASN A 165 -38.97 3.55 6.32
C ASN A 165 -39.34 2.10 6.66
N GLU A 166 -40.08 1.42 5.76
CA GLU A 166 -40.51 0.05 6.01
C GLU A 166 -39.36 -0.93 5.84
N THR A 167 -39.23 -1.83 6.82
CA THR A 167 -38.18 -2.84 6.89
C THR A 167 -38.84 -4.17 7.24
N PHE A 168 -38.22 -5.27 6.82
CA PHE A 168 -38.67 -6.63 7.10
C PHE A 168 -38.65 -7.00 8.61
N THR A 169 -38.31 -6.07 9.50
CA THR A 169 -37.90 -6.34 10.88
C THR A 169 -38.48 -5.37 11.90
N THR A 170 -38.37 -5.70 13.18
CA THR A 170 -38.90 -4.92 14.32
C THR A 170 -38.19 -3.58 14.57
N LEU A 171 -37.17 -3.23 13.78
CA LEU A 171 -36.32 -2.04 13.97
C LEU A 171 -36.85 -0.76 13.32
N ARG A 172 -38.09 -0.75 12.78
CA ARG A 172 -38.69 0.45 12.18
C ARG A 172 -38.90 1.54 13.23
N LEU A 173 -38.23 2.68 13.06
CA LEU A 173 -38.40 3.85 13.93
C LEU A 173 -39.46 4.78 13.34
N THR A 174 -40.66 4.79 13.90
CA THR A 174 -41.78 5.63 13.42
C THR A 174 -41.85 7.03 14.04
N ASP A 175 -41.14 7.27 15.14
CA ASP A 175 -41.19 8.53 15.90
C ASP A 175 -39.93 9.38 15.70
N LEU A 176 -40.11 10.61 15.20
CA LEU A 176 -39.05 11.60 15.04
C LEU A 176 -38.36 11.97 16.37
N THR A 177 -39.06 11.90 17.51
CA THR A 177 -38.42 12.16 18.83
C THR A 177 -37.42 11.06 19.21
N VAL A 178 -37.68 9.82 18.79
CA VAL A 178 -36.72 8.70 18.92
C VAL A 178 -35.53 8.90 17.97
N TRP A 179 -35.75 9.43 16.76
CA TRP A 179 -34.67 9.75 15.84
C TRP A 179 -33.74 10.82 16.45
N ILE A 180 -34.31 11.89 17.00
CA ILE A 180 -33.57 12.97 17.69
C ILE A 180 -32.75 12.41 18.86
N LYS A 181 -33.34 11.55 19.70
CA LYS A 181 -32.63 10.91 20.83
C LYS A 181 -31.40 10.11 20.37
N HIS A 182 -31.52 9.31 19.30
CA HIS A 182 -30.37 8.61 18.69
C HIS A 182 -29.35 9.57 18.06
N PHE A 183 -29.80 10.69 17.51
CA PHE A 183 -28.94 11.74 16.96
C PHE A 183 -28.15 12.49 18.05
N GLU A 184 -28.67 12.56 19.28
CA GLU A 184 -28.02 13.16 20.45
C GLU A 184 -27.13 12.17 21.21
N SER A 185 -27.58 10.91 21.41
CA SER A 185 -26.90 9.94 22.27
C SER A 185 -25.76 9.18 21.59
N TRP A 186 -25.85 8.93 20.27
CA TRP A 186 -24.84 8.17 19.55
C TRP A 186 -23.55 9.00 19.39
N PRO A 187 -22.36 8.50 19.82
CA PRO A 187 -21.16 9.32 19.85
C PRO A 187 -20.71 9.71 18.44
N LYS A 188 -20.66 11.02 18.13
CA LYS A 188 -20.37 11.58 16.80
C LYS A 188 -19.09 11.08 16.09
N LYS A 189 -18.17 10.44 16.82
CA LYS A 189 -16.94 9.80 16.28
C LYS A 189 -17.18 8.43 15.63
N TYR A 190 -18.35 7.83 15.80
CA TYR A 190 -18.73 6.55 15.18
C TYR A 190 -19.80 6.81 14.11
N PRO A 191 -19.76 6.11 12.96
CA PRO A 191 -20.69 6.41 11.87
C PRO A 191 -22.14 6.09 12.24
N LEU A 192 -23.06 6.69 11.48
CA LEU A 192 -24.50 6.44 11.55
C LEU A 192 -25.03 6.23 10.14
N CYS A 193 -25.55 5.04 9.87
CA CYS A 193 -26.17 4.65 8.62
C CYS A 193 -27.69 4.73 8.75
N VAL A 194 -28.36 5.25 7.72
CA VAL A 194 -29.81 5.41 7.71
C VAL A 194 -30.39 4.79 6.45
N HIS A 195 -31.28 3.81 6.64
CA HIS A 195 -32.21 3.40 5.57
C HIS A 195 -33.30 4.47 5.54
N ALA A 196 -33.30 5.27 4.46
CA ALA A 196 -34.19 6.41 4.25
C ALA A 196 -34.61 6.46 2.77
N GLU A 197 -35.91 6.56 2.51
CA GLU A 197 -36.49 6.61 1.16
C GLU A 197 -37.20 7.96 0.90
N GLY A 198 -37.01 8.53 -0.29
CA GLY A 198 -37.67 9.75 -0.76
C GLY A 198 -37.64 10.92 0.23
N GLN A 199 -38.81 11.41 0.65
CA GLN A 199 -38.96 12.51 1.61
C GLN A 199 -38.26 12.23 2.96
N THR A 200 -38.08 10.97 3.34
CA THR A 200 -37.38 10.60 4.57
C THR A 200 -35.89 10.96 4.51
N THR A 201 -35.28 10.91 3.32
CA THR A 201 -33.91 11.38 3.07
C THR A 201 -33.78 12.88 3.32
N ALA A 202 -34.77 13.68 2.93
CA ALA A 202 -34.81 15.12 3.25
C ALA A 202 -34.92 15.37 4.77
N ALA A 203 -35.80 14.64 5.46
CA ALA A 203 -36.01 14.78 6.91
C ALA A 203 -34.74 14.42 7.72
N VAL A 204 -34.05 13.33 7.36
CA VAL A 204 -32.83 12.91 8.08
C VAL A 204 -31.62 13.79 7.76
N LEU A 205 -31.53 14.36 6.56
CA LEU A 205 -30.55 15.39 6.21
C LEU A 205 -30.75 16.67 7.05
N LEU A 206 -32.00 17.09 7.26
CA LEU A 206 -32.31 18.22 8.14
C LEU A 206 -31.88 17.94 9.59
N LEU A 207 -32.15 16.75 10.13
CA LEU A 207 -31.64 16.36 11.46
C LEU A 207 -30.10 16.34 11.52
N ALA A 208 -29.43 15.85 10.47
CA ALA A 208 -27.96 15.80 10.42
C ALA A 208 -27.33 17.20 10.46
N SER A 209 -27.97 18.16 9.78
CA SER A 209 -27.63 19.58 9.83
C SER A 209 -27.87 20.19 11.21
N LEU A 210 -29.09 20.05 11.76
CA LEU A 210 -29.48 20.59 13.07
C LEU A 210 -28.59 20.08 14.21
N HIS A 211 -28.30 18.78 14.24
CA HIS A 211 -27.40 18.19 15.24
C HIS A 211 -25.91 18.33 14.86
N SER A 212 -25.58 18.92 13.70
CA SER A 212 -24.22 19.10 13.17
C SER A 212 -23.37 17.83 13.29
N ARG A 213 -23.80 16.76 12.60
CA ARG A 213 -23.15 15.43 12.64
C ARG A 213 -23.12 14.76 11.27
N PRO A 214 -22.09 13.94 10.97
CA PRO A 214 -22.10 13.13 9.76
C PRO A 214 -23.19 12.05 9.77
N ILE A 215 -23.70 11.73 8.58
CA ILE A 215 -24.55 10.56 8.32
C ILE A 215 -24.14 9.86 7.01
N HIS A 216 -24.51 8.59 6.89
CA HIS A 216 -24.41 7.81 5.67
C HIS A 216 -25.82 7.34 5.24
N VAL A 217 -26.28 7.75 4.06
CA VAL A 217 -27.57 7.32 3.51
C VAL A 217 -27.37 6.01 2.76
N CYS A 218 -28.06 4.97 3.21
CA CYS A 218 -27.97 3.65 2.60
C CYS A 218 -28.66 3.59 1.23
N HIS A 219 -28.22 2.66 0.38
CA HIS A 219 -28.89 2.16 -0.85
C HIS A 219 -29.73 3.22 -1.59
N VAL A 220 -29.12 4.32 -2.01
CA VAL A 220 -29.83 5.41 -2.71
C VAL A 220 -30.33 4.91 -4.08
N ALA A 221 -31.62 5.09 -4.35
CA ALA A 221 -32.32 4.39 -5.43
C ALA A 221 -33.05 5.32 -6.41
N ARG A 222 -33.36 6.55 -5.99
CA ARG A 222 -34.20 7.49 -6.77
C ARG A 222 -33.46 8.76 -7.18
N LYS A 223 -33.94 9.35 -8.28
CA LYS A 223 -33.52 10.66 -8.81
C LYS A 223 -33.66 11.77 -7.77
N GLU A 224 -34.75 11.79 -7.01
CA GLU A 224 -34.97 12.79 -5.94
C GLU A 224 -33.98 12.64 -4.77
N GLU A 225 -33.61 11.40 -4.42
CA GLU A 225 -32.70 11.10 -3.31
C GLU A 225 -31.27 11.50 -3.65
N ILE A 226 -30.77 11.13 -4.85
CA ILE A 226 -29.41 11.49 -5.24
C ILE A 226 -29.26 13.00 -5.51
N GLN A 227 -30.31 13.67 -6.02
CA GLN A 227 -30.31 15.11 -6.22
C GLN A 227 -30.29 15.89 -4.90
N ILE A 228 -31.07 15.51 -3.89
CA ILE A 228 -31.02 16.20 -2.59
C ILE A 228 -29.70 15.92 -1.84
N ILE A 229 -29.10 14.74 -2.04
CA ILE A 229 -27.76 14.44 -1.50
C ILE A 229 -26.67 15.26 -2.21
N ARG A 230 -26.72 15.43 -3.54
CA ARG A 230 -25.83 16.34 -4.27
C ARG A 230 -25.93 17.76 -3.73
N ALA A 231 -27.15 18.30 -3.63
CA ALA A 231 -27.40 19.64 -3.09
C ALA A 231 -26.89 19.79 -1.64
N ALA A 232 -27.07 18.77 -0.79
CA ALA A 232 -26.55 18.78 0.58
C ALA A 232 -25.01 18.80 0.62
N LYS A 233 -24.32 18.04 -0.24
CA LYS A 233 -22.86 18.07 -0.37
C LYS A 233 -22.35 19.42 -0.87
N GLU A 234 -23.01 20.01 -1.87
CA GLU A 234 -22.68 21.34 -2.40
C GLU A 234 -22.80 22.44 -1.34
N HIS A 235 -23.75 22.31 -0.41
CA HIS A 235 -23.91 23.20 0.75
C HIS A 235 -23.02 22.82 1.95
N GLY A 236 -22.10 21.86 1.79
CA GLY A 236 -21.11 21.48 2.81
C GLY A 236 -21.64 20.62 3.97
N LEU A 237 -22.84 20.03 3.84
CA LEU A 237 -23.33 19.08 4.84
C LEU A 237 -22.50 17.79 4.80
N ALA A 238 -22.20 17.23 5.97
CA ALA A 238 -21.41 16.01 6.13
C ALA A 238 -22.20 14.71 5.81
N VAL A 239 -22.86 14.67 4.65
CA VAL A 239 -23.53 13.47 4.13
C VAL A 239 -22.57 12.64 3.27
N THR A 240 -22.69 11.32 3.39
CA THR A 240 -22.20 10.36 2.39
C THR A 240 -23.30 9.38 2.00
N CYS A 241 -23.16 8.67 0.89
CA CYS A 241 -24.12 7.66 0.47
C CYS A 241 -23.50 6.46 -0.27
N GLU A 242 -24.25 5.37 -0.29
CA GLU A 242 -23.99 4.19 -1.11
C GLU A 242 -25.12 3.95 -2.11
N VAL A 243 -24.84 3.24 -3.21
CA VAL A 243 -25.83 2.80 -4.20
C VAL A 243 -25.62 1.31 -4.49
N CYS A 244 -26.72 0.58 -4.64
CA CYS A 244 -26.69 -0.87 -4.86
C CYS A 244 -26.69 -1.24 -6.35
N PRO A 245 -26.04 -2.34 -6.75
CA PRO A 245 -25.97 -2.75 -8.16
C PRO A 245 -27.36 -2.95 -8.79
N HIS A 246 -28.35 -3.38 -8.02
CA HIS A 246 -29.70 -3.56 -8.56
C HIS A 246 -30.39 -2.24 -8.94
N HIS A 247 -30.07 -1.09 -8.33
CA HIS A 247 -30.58 0.22 -8.77
C HIS A 247 -29.81 0.82 -9.96
N LEU A 248 -28.57 0.39 -10.19
CA LEU A 248 -27.75 0.79 -11.35
C LEU A 248 -27.98 -0.06 -12.60
N PHE A 249 -28.30 -1.34 -12.42
CA PHE A 249 -28.35 -2.34 -13.50
C PHE A 249 -29.74 -2.95 -13.74
N LEU A 250 -30.73 -2.71 -12.88
CA LEU A 250 -32.13 -3.11 -13.06
C LEU A 250 -33.06 -1.90 -12.88
N CYS A 251 -34.26 -1.97 -13.44
CA CYS A 251 -35.32 -0.98 -13.28
C CYS A 251 -36.70 -1.65 -13.35
N GLN A 252 -37.78 -0.88 -13.32
CA GLN A 252 -39.15 -1.42 -13.44
C GLN A 252 -39.39 -2.24 -14.72
N ASP A 253 -38.69 -1.91 -15.82
CA ASP A 253 -38.72 -2.68 -17.08
C ASP A 253 -38.27 -4.15 -16.91
N ASP A 254 -37.52 -4.48 -15.85
CA ASP A 254 -37.02 -5.83 -15.55
C ASP A 254 -38.03 -6.71 -14.77
N LEU A 255 -39.12 -6.13 -14.25
CA LEU A 255 -40.06 -6.86 -13.38
C LEU A 255 -40.79 -7.98 -14.12
N ASP A 256 -41.03 -7.86 -15.43
CA ASP A 256 -41.60 -8.93 -16.25
C ASP A 256 -40.64 -10.12 -16.42
N ARG A 257 -39.32 -9.88 -16.37
CA ARG A 257 -38.26 -10.92 -16.45
C ARG A 257 -37.99 -11.58 -15.10
N ILE A 258 -38.04 -10.81 -14.01
CA ILE A 258 -37.75 -11.27 -12.64
C ILE A 258 -39.01 -11.92 -12.01
N GLY A 259 -40.19 -11.44 -12.39
CA GLY A 259 -41.48 -11.72 -11.74
C GLY A 259 -41.74 -10.74 -10.58
N TYR A 260 -42.91 -10.09 -10.57
CA TYR A 260 -43.28 -9.04 -9.61
C TYR A 260 -43.13 -9.44 -8.12
N GLU A 261 -43.38 -10.72 -7.78
CA GLU A 261 -43.19 -11.27 -6.43
C GLU A 261 -41.71 -11.28 -6.02
N ARG A 262 -40.85 -11.83 -6.90
CA ARG A 262 -39.41 -11.93 -6.66
C ARG A 262 -38.75 -10.56 -6.71
N GLY A 263 -39.26 -9.67 -7.57
CA GLY A 263 -38.82 -8.29 -7.74
C GLY A 263 -39.06 -7.37 -6.53
N GLN A 264 -39.71 -7.82 -5.45
CA GLN A 264 -39.83 -7.03 -4.23
C GLN A 264 -38.45 -6.75 -3.60
N VAL A 265 -38.14 -5.48 -3.40
CA VAL A 265 -36.92 -4.95 -2.76
C VAL A 265 -37.28 -3.59 -2.13
N SER A 266 -36.51 -3.16 -1.11
CA SER A 266 -36.69 -1.86 -0.46
C SER A 266 -35.31 -1.22 -0.27
N PRO A 267 -34.99 -0.14 -1.01
CA PRO A 267 -35.90 0.61 -1.88
C PRO A 267 -36.32 -0.15 -3.15
N PRO A 268 -37.60 -0.07 -3.57
CA PRO A 268 -38.10 -0.66 -4.81
C PRO A 268 -37.27 -0.28 -6.04
N LEU A 269 -37.30 -1.13 -7.07
CA LEU A 269 -36.66 -0.80 -8.35
C LEU A 269 -37.24 0.51 -8.90
N GLY A 270 -36.34 1.45 -9.21
CA GLY A 270 -36.67 2.75 -9.76
C GLY A 270 -37.15 2.68 -11.21
N THR A 271 -37.62 3.81 -11.72
CA THR A 271 -37.86 3.98 -13.15
C THR A 271 -36.54 3.98 -13.92
N LYS A 272 -36.61 3.89 -15.25
CA LYS A 272 -35.43 4.11 -16.12
C LYS A 272 -34.80 5.50 -15.92
N GLU A 273 -35.61 6.50 -15.54
CA GLU A 273 -35.11 7.85 -15.23
C GLU A 273 -34.37 7.93 -13.90
N ASP A 274 -34.76 7.12 -12.91
CA ASP A 274 -34.03 6.99 -11.65
C ASP A 274 -32.68 6.30 -11.87
N GLN A 275 -32.67 5.18 -12.59
CA GLN A 275 -31.45 4.47 -12.96
C GLN A 275 -30.48 5.39 -13.72
N GLN A 276 -30.96 6.13 -14.73
CA GLN A 276 -30.13 7.09 -15.45
C GLN A 276 -29.64 8.23 -14.55
N ALA A 277 -30.47 8.75 -13.64
CA ALA A 277 -30.05 9.79 -12.71
C ALA A 277 -28.93 9.31 -11.77
N LEU A 278 -28.93 8.05 -11.32
CA LEU A 278 -27.83 7.49 -10.53
C LEU A 278 -26.52 7.43 -11.34
N TRP A 279 -26.58 7.07 -12.62
CA TRP A 279 -25.42 7.11 -13.53
C TRP A 279 -24.93 8.55 -13.80
N ASP A 280 -25.83 9.51 -13.99
CA ASP A 280 -25.53 10.95 -14.17
C ASP A 280 -24.99 11.63 -12.88
N ASN A 281 -25.01 10.90 -11.75
CA ASN A 281 -24.57 11.35 -10.43
C ASN A 281 -23.50 10.42 -9.84
N ILE A 282 -22.75 9.71 -10.68
CA ILE A 282 -21.70 8.75 -10.24
C ILE A 282 -20.57 9.42 -9.44
N ASP A 283 -20.38 10.73 -9.58
CA ASP A 283 -19.52 11.60 -8.76
C ASP A 283 -20.04 11.77 -7.32
N VAL A 284 -21.36 11.78 -7.14
CA VAL A 284 -22.04 12.00 -5.85
C VAL A 284 -22.00 10.75 -4.98
N ILE A 285 -21.99 9.55 -5.58
CA ILE A 285 -22.02 8.26 -4.89
C ILE A 285 -20.66 7.98 -4.23
N ASP A 286 -20.59 7.92 -2.90
CA ASP A 286 -19.32 7.62 -2.21
C ASP A 286 -18.96 6.13 -2.30
N CYS A 287 -19.93 5.24 -2.14
CA CYS A 287 -19.72 3.80 -2.04
C CYS A 287 -20.63 3.01 -2.98
N PHE A 288 -20.17 1.81 -3.37
CA PHE A 288 -21.10 0.74 -3.75
C PHE A 288 -21.21 -0.22 -2.57
N ALA A 289 -22.38 -0.80 -2.37
CA ALA A 289 -22.64 -1.85 -1.40
C ALA A 289 -23.74 -2.74 -1.97
N THR A 290 -23.74 -4.04 -1.70
CA THR A 290 -24.71 -4.91 -2.40
C THR A 290 -26.15 -4.72 -1.96
N ASP A 291 -26.35 -4.35 -0.69
CA ASP A 291 -27.54 -4.71 0.07
C ASP A 291 -27.91 -6.19 -0.20
N HIS A 292 -26.91 -7.07 0.00
CA HIS A 292 -27.11 -8.51 -0.16
C HIS A 292 -28.07 -8.98 0.93
N ALA A 293 -29.34 -9.07 0.53
CA ALA A 293 -30.50 -9.42 1.32
C ALA A 293 -31.05 -10.78 0.84
N PRO A 294 -30.34 -11.90 1.13
CA PRO A 294 -30.69 -13.22 0.65
C PRO A 294 -32.00 -13.70 1.27
N HIS A 295 -32.81 -14.35 0.44
CA HIS A 295 -34.09 -14.97 0.74
C HIS A 295 -34.25 -16.15 -0.20
N THR A 296 -34.84 -17.26 0.27
CA THR A 296 -34.99 -18.46 -0.56
C THR A 296 -36.03 -18.25 -1.67
N VAL A 297 -35.94 -19.04 -2.73
CA VAL A 297 -36.89 -19.01 -3.85
C VAL A 297 -38.34 -19.23 -3.40
N GLN A 298 -38.57 -20.05 -2.36
CA GLN A 298 -39.93 -20.27 -1.81
C GLN A 298 -40.45 -19.01 -1.10
N GLU A 299 -39.63 -18.31 -0.32
CA GLU A 299 -40.02 -17.06 0.34
C GLU A 299 -40.37 -15.97 -0.68
N LYS A 300 -39.53 -15.84 -1.73
CA LYS A 300 -39.66 -14.84 -2.79
C LYS A 300 -40.80 -15.11 -3.80
N SER A 301 -41.45 -16.27 -3.72
CA SER A 301 -42.69 -16.61 -4.45
C SER A 301 -43.79 -17.07 -3.48
N SER A 302 -43.88 -16.41 -2.32
CA SER A 302 -44.99 -16.54 -1.37
C SER A 302 -45.99 -15.39 -1.52
N GLU A 303 -47.17 -15.49 -0.89
CA GLU A 303 -48.22 -14.44 -0.92
C GLU A 303 -47.75 -13.07 -0.37
N LYS A 304 -46.68 -13.05 0.44
CA LYS A 304 -46.08 -11.85 1.04
C LYS A 304 -44.55 -11.93 0.90
N PRO A 305 -44.02 -11.81 -0.33
CA PRO A 305 -42.63 -12.10 -0.60
C PRO A 305 -41.75 -11.01 0.02
N PRO A 306 -40.69 -11.37 0.75
CA PRO A 306 -39.91 -10.41 1.51
C PRO A 306 -39.02 -9.55 0.59
N PRO A 307 -38.81 -8.27 0.93
CA PRO A 307 -37.96 -7.38 0.13
C PRO A 307 -36.49 -7.79 0.25
N GLY A 308 -35.77 -7.84 -0.87
CA GLY A 308 -34.33 -8.05 -0.90
C GLY A 308 -33.83 -8.93 -2.05
N PHE A 309 -32.55 -8.75 -2.40
CA PHE A 309 -31.86 -9.51 -3.45
C PHE A 309 -30.47 -9.99 -2.97
N PRO A 310 -30.01 -11.19 -3.38
CA PRO A 310 -28.62 -11.59 -3.19
C PRO A 310 -27.70 -10.88 -4.21
N GLY A 311 -26.70 -10.12 -3.73
CA GLY A 311 -25.82 -9.31 -4.59
C GLY A 311 -24.30 -9.62 -4.61
N LEU A 312 -23.74 -10.27 -3.58
CA LEU A 312 -22.28 -10.42 -3.41
C LEU A 312 -21.55 -11.01 -4.63
N GLU A 313 -22.01 -12.15 -5.14
CA GLU A 313 -21.35 -12.84 -6.26
C GLU A 313 -21.54 -12.15 -7.63
N THR A 314 -22.44 -11.16 -7.74
CA THR A 314 -22.75 -10.47 -9.02
C THR A 314 -22.30 -9.01 -9.09
N MET A 315 -22.06 -8.35 -7.95
CA MET A 315 -21.69 -6.91 -7.92
C MET A 315 -20.47 -6.58 -8.78
N LEU A 316 -19.33 -7.23 -8.53
CA LEU A 316 -18.10 -6.90 -9.23
C LEU A 316 -18.17 -7.24 -10.74
N PRO A 317 -18.67 -8.40 -11.18
CA PRO A 317 -18.91 -8.68 -12.61
C PRO A 317 -19.76 -7.61 -13.33
N LEU A 318 -20.83 -7.12 -12.71
CA LEU A 318 -21.67 -6.04 -13.28
C LEU A 318 -20.88 -4.73 -13.39
N LEU A 319 -20.15 -4.35 -12.34
CA LEU A 319 -19.31 -3.13 -12.34
C LEU A 319 -18.16 -3.21 -13.36
N LEU A 320 -17.51 -4.37 -13.51
CA LEU A 320 -16.48 -4.59 -14.54
C LEU A 320 -17.04 -4.54 -15.96
N THR A 321 -18.29 -4.96 -16.15
CA THR A 321 -19.02 -4.80 -17.42
C THR A 321 -19.24 -3.32 -17.72
N ALA A 322 -19.67 -2.52 -16.73
CA ALA A 322 -19.78 -1.06 -16.88
C ALA A 322 -18.42 -0.37 -17.13
N VAL A 323 -17.30 -0.91 -16.62
CA VAL A 323 -15.95 -0.44 -17.00
C VAL A 323 -15.62 -0.77 -18.46
N HIS A 324 -16.02 -1.95 -18.96
CA HIS A 324 -15.84 -2.30 -20.38
C HIS A 324 -16.69 -1.42 -21.30
N GLU A 325 -17.91 -1.07 -20.88
CA GLU A 325 -18.80 -0.13 -21.57
C GLU A 325 -18.36 1.35 -21.47
N GLY A 326 -17.33 1.66 -20.68
CA GLY A 326 -16.82 3.02 -20.48
C GLY A 326 -17.68 3.91 -19.57
N LYS A 327 -18.65 3.34 -18.84
CA LYS A 327 -19.47 4.03 -17.83
C LYS A 327 -18.75 4.24 -16.50
N LEU A 328 -17.73 3.43 -16.23
CA LEU A 328 -16.87 3.49 -15.03
C LEU A 328 -15.40 3.36 -15.43
N THR A 329 -14.52 3.76 -14.52
CA THR A 329 -13.11 3.33 -14.53
C THR A 329 -12.86 2.27 -13.44
N ILE A 330 -11.71 1.58 -13.54
CA ILE A 330 -11.23 0.73 -12.43
C ILE A 330 -10.97 1.56 -11.16
N GLU A 331 -10.64 2.84 -11.31
CA GLU A 331 -10.37 3.74 -10.18
C GLU A 331 -11.67 4.07 -9.41
N ASP A 332 -12.80 4.25 -10.12
CA ASP A 332 -14.12 4.41 -9.48
C ASP A 332 -14.49 3.19 -8.64
N ILE A 333 -14.19 1.98 -9.12
CA ILE A 333 -14.37 0.74 -8.34
C ILE A 333 -13.47 0.74 -7.10
N ILE A 334 -12.20 1.12 -7.22
CA ILE A 334 -11.27 1.20 -6.08
C ILE A 334 -11.69 2.28 -5.08
N ASP A 335 -12.21 3.43 -5.51
CA ASP A 335 -12.69 4.45 -4.59
C ASP A 335 -13.98 4.01 -3.90
N LYS A 336 -14.96 3.49 -4.64
CA LYS A 336 -16.30 3.18 -4.10
C LYS A 336 -16.39 1.84 -3.37
N LEU A 337 -15.49 0.88 -3.63
CA LEU A 337 -15.41 -0.42 -2.92
C LEU A 337 -14.12 -0.59 -2.08
N TYR A 338 -13.27 0.42 -1.94
CA TYR A 338 -12.12 0.35 -1.03
C TYR A 338 -11.80 1.67 -0.32
N ARG A 339 -11.48 2.77 -1.03
CA ARG A 339 -10.98 4.00 -0.37
C ARG A 339 -12.05 4.73 0.45
N ASN A 340 -13.24 4.93 -0.10
CA ASN A 340 -14.35 5.60 0.59
C ASN A 340 -14.91 4.74 1.74
N PRO A 341 -15.17 3.43 1.60
CA PRO A 341 -15.50 2.57 2.73
C PRO A 341 -14.48 2.70 3.88
N LYS A 342 -13.18 2.67 3.58
CA LYS A 342 -12.14 2.83 4.61
C LYS A 342 -12.14 4.19 5.29
N ARG A 343 -12.34 5.27 4.53
CA ARG A 343 -12.44 6.65 5.03
C ARG A 343 -13.67 6.88 5.89
N ILE A 344 -14.84 6.41 5.45
CA ILE A 344 -16.14 6.67 6.09
C ILE A 344 -16.29 5.86 7.37
N PHE A 345 -15.88 4.59 7.35
CA PHE A 345 -16.08 3.66 8.47
C PHE A 345 -14.83 3.43 9.33
N ASN A 346 -13.72 4.12 9.03
CA ASN A 346 -12.42 3.95 9.68
C ASN A 346 -12.01 2.47 9.75
N ILE A 347 -11.75 1.87 8.60
CA ILE A 347 -11.43 0.42 8.45
C ILE A 347 -9.91 0.24 8.37
N PRO A 348 -9.30 -0.76 9.06
CA PRO A 348 -7.86 -0.96 9.07
C PRO A 348 -7.30 -1.51 7.72
N ASP A 349 -5.99 -1.65 7.64
CA ASP A 349 -5.33 -2.34 6.52
C ASP A 349 -5.33 -3.86 6.71
N GLN A 350 -5.98 -4.57 5.79
CA GLN A 350 -5.76 -6.01 5.63
C GLN A 350 -4.41 -6.23 4.95
N ARG A 351 -3.38 -6.53 5.74
CA ARG A 351 -2.04 -6.84 5.24
C ARG A 351 -2.08 -8.07 4.32
N ASN A 352 -1.27 -8.08 3.27
CA ASN A 352 -1.16 -9.19 2.31
C ASN A 352 -2.48 -9.63 1.62
N THR A 353 -3.51 -8.79 1.64
CA THR A 353 -4.81 -9.05 0.99
C THR A 353 -4.90 -8.36 -0.37
N TYR A 354 -5.41 -9.07 -1.38
CA TYR A 354 -5.67 -8.56 -2.73
C TYR A 354 -6.59 -9.50 -3.51
N ILE A 355 -7.20 -8.99 -4.58
CA ILE A 355 -7.92 -9.82 -5.56
C ILE A 355 -7.28 -9.69 -6.95
N GLU A 356 -7.46 -10.72 -7.76
CA GLU A 356 -7.08 -10.74 -9.17
C GLU A 356 -8.32 -11.06 -9.99
N ILE A 357 -8.60 -10.17 -10.93
CA ILE A 357 -9.75 -10.22 -11.82
C ILE A 357 -9.31 -10.42 -13.26
N ASP A 358 -10.12 -11.14 -14.02
CA ASP A 358 -9.95 -11.35 -15.45
C ASP A 358 -10.86 -10.40 -16.21
N MET A 359 -10.29 -9.47 -16.99
CA MET A 359 -11.07 -8.46 -17.74
C MET A 359 -11.60 -8.96 -19.10
N ASP A 360 -11.22 -10.16 -19.53
CA ASP A 360 -11.57 -10.70 -20.85
C ASP A 360 -12.50 -11.93 -20.78
N ASP A 361 -12.88 -12.35 -19.57
CA ASP A 361 -13.82 -13.44 -19.34
C ASP A 361 -15.27 -12.96 -19.55
N GLU A 362 -15.90 -13.40 -20.65
CA GLU A 362 -17.30 -13.11 -21.00
C GLU A 362 -18.20 -14.29 -20.64
N TRP A 363 -19.24 -14.04 -19.84
CA TRP A 363 -20.16 -15.06 -19.36
C TRP A 363 -21.59 -14.53 -19.19
N ILE A 364 -22.51 -15.43 -18.85
CA ILE A 364 -23.93 -15.10 -18.59
C ILE A 364 -24.22 -15.46 -17.13
N ILE A 365 -24.83 -14.54 -16.39
CA ILE A 365 -25.22 -14.79 -15.00
C ILE A 365 -26.27 -15.92 -14.98
N PRO A 366 -26.00 -17.04 -14.26
CA PRO A 366 -26.90 -18.20 -14.17
C PRO A 366 -28.17 -17.89 -13.35
N GLU A 367 -29.09 -18.85 -13.29
CA GLU A 367 -30.31 -18.76 -12.47
C GLU A 367 -30.02 -18.57 -10.98
N ALA A 368 -28.94 -19.18 -10.49
CA ALA A 368 -28.44 -19.11 -9.11
C ALA A 368 -26.90 -19.05 -9.09
N MET A 369 -26.35 -18.28 -8.16
CA MET A 369 -24.91 -18.21 -7.92
C MET A 369 -24.44 -19.38 -7.01
N THR A 370 -23.14 -19.50 -6.77
CA THR A 370 -22.54 -20.75 -6.25
C THR A 370 -22.61 -20.88 -4.72
N TYR A 371 -22.57 -19.76 -3.99
CA TYR A 371 -22.37 -19.77 -2.54
C TYR A 371 -23.55 -19.25 -1.73
N SER A 372 -24.32 -18.29 -2.25
CA SER A 372 -25.50 -17.77 -1.55
C SER A 372 -26.62 -18.82 -1.46
N LYS A 373 -27.02 -19.18 -0.23
CA LYS A 373 -28.12 -20.11 0.07
C LYS A 373 -29.49 -19.64 -0.42
N SER A 374 -29.62 -18.38 -0.82
CA SER A 374 -30.79 -17.86 -1.55
C SER A 374 -31.16 -18.76 -2.74
N ASN A 375 -30.15 -19.30 -3.44
CA ASN A 375 -30.28 -20.16 -4.62
C ASN A 375 -31.09 -19.53 -5.77
N TRP A 376 -30.95 -18.22 -5.98
CA TRP A 376 -31.38 -17.50 -7.19
C TRP A 376 -30.64 -16.16 -7.35
N THR A 377 -30.84 -15.45 -8.46
CA THR A 377 -30.42 -14.05 -8.61
C THR A 377 -31.32 -13.25 -9.56
N PRO A 378 -31.66 -11.96 -9.29
CA PRO A 378 -32.44 -11.13 -10.22
C PRO A 378 -31.68 -10.78 -11.51
N PHE A 379 -30.35 -10.92 -11.51
CA PHE A 379 -29.48 -10.64 -12.67
C PHE A 379 -29.41 -11.81 -13.66
N THR A 380 -30.17 -12.89 -13.44
CA THR A 380 -30.24 -14.08 -14.32
C THR A 380 -30.40 -13.70 -15.79
N GLY A 381 -29.56 -14.29 -16.65
CA GLY A 381 -29.58 -14.11 -18.10
C GLY A 381 -28.83 -12.86 -18.60
N MET A 382 -28.37 -11.98 -17.71
CA MET A 382 -27.54 -10.83 -18.11
C MET A 382 -26.15 -11.31 -18.55
N LYS A 383 -25.65 -10.75 -19.65
CA LYS A 383 -24.27 -10.92 -20.11
C LYS A 383 -23.36 -10.00 -19.31
N VAL A 384 -22.24 -10.52 -18.85
CA VAL A 384 -21.21 -9.77 -18.13
C VAL A 384 -19.83 -10.06 -18.70
N ARG A 385 -18.93 -9.07 -18.58
CA ARG A 385 -17.52 -9.20 -18.91
C ARG A 385 -16.69 -8.76 -17.72
N GLY A 386 -15.88 -9.68 -17.22
CA GLY A 386 -15.20 -9.54 -15.94
C GLY A 386 -15.56 -10.69 -15.00
N SER A 387 -14.55 -11.36 -14.44
CA SER A 387 -14.75 -12.36 -13.38
C SER A 387 -13.64 -12.31 -12.33
N VAL A 388 -13.95 -12.78 -11.12
CA VAL A 388 -12.95 -12.95 -10.06
C VAL A 388 -12.21 -14.25 -10.30
N HIS A 389 -10.91 -14.16 -10.54
CA HIS A 389 -10.05 -15.32 -10.78
C HIS A 389 -9.46 -15.85 -9.47
N ARG A 390 -8.92 -14.96 -8.62
CA ARG A 390 -8.31 -15.30 -7.34
C ARG A 390 -8.54 -14.23 -6.27
N VAL A 391 -8.71 -14.66 -5.01
CA VAL A 391 -8.63 -13.80 -3.82
C VAL A 391 -7.56 -14.34 -2.89
N VAL A 392 -6.71 -13.45 -2.39
CA VAL A 392 -5.75 -13.73 -1.32
C VAL A 392 -6.14 -12.88 -0.12
N LEU A 393 -6.31 -13.51 1.04
CA LEU A 393 -6.72 -12.87 2.30
C LEU A 393 -5.65 -13.12 3.37
N ARG A 394 -5.04 -12.05 3.87
CA ARG A 394 -4.01 -12.08 4.93
C ARG A 394 -2.80 -12.96 4.62
N GLY A 395 -2.56 -13.27 3.34
CA GLY A 395 -1.49 -14.13 2.83
C GLY A 395 -1.98 -15.46 2.26
N GLU A 396 -3.13 -15.96 2.70
CA GLU A 396 -3.70 -17.25 2.26
C GLU A 396 -4.55 -17.10 1.00
N ILE A 397 -4.52 -18.10 0.11
CA ILE A 397 -5.42 -18.13 -1.06
C ILE A 397 -6.82 -18.48 -0.56
N ALA A 398 -7.71 -17.48 -0.55
CA ALA A 398 -9.06 -17.60 0.00
C ALA A 398 -10.06 -18.16 -1.01
N TYR A 399 -9.90 -17.80 -2.28
CA TYR A 399 -10.74 -18.26 -3.39
C TYR A 399 -9.92 -18.34 -4.69
N ILE A 400 -10.19 -19.33 -5.53
CA ILE A 400 -9.66 -19.45 -6.89
C ILE A 400 -10.65 -20.19 -7.80
N GLU A 401 -10.88 -19.69 -9.01
CA GLU A 401 -11.67 -20.34 -10.08
C GLU A 401 -12.98 -21.05 -9.64
N GLY A 402 -13.82 -20.35 -8.88
CA GLY A 402 -15.10 -20.84 -8.39
C GLY A 402 -15.03 -21.65 -7.09
N GLN A 403 -13.86 -21.84 -6.48
CA GLN A 403 -13.65 -22.58 -5.23
C GLN A 403 -13.15 -21.68 -4.10
N VAL A 404 -13.91 -21.58 -3.01
CA VAL A 404 -13.43 -21.01 -1.72
C VAL A 404 -12.62 -22.07 -0.99
N LEU A 405 -11.37 -21.75 -0.64
CA LEU A 405 -10.40 -22.68 -0.07
C LEU A 405 -10.20 -22.54 1.45
N ILE A 406 -10.55 -21.39 2.02
CA ILE A 406 -10.44 -21.16 3.47
C ILE A 406 -11.69 -21.61 4.22
N ASN A 407 -11.46 -22.19 5.40
CA ASN A 407 -12.50 -22.74 6.28
C ASN A 407 -13.31 -21.65 6.99
N PRO A 408 -14.52 -21.98 7.49
CA PRO A 408 -15.24 -21.12 8.43
C PRO A 408 -14.38 -20.80 9.66
N GLY A 409 -14.56 -19.59 10.22
CA GLY A 409 -13.79 -19.10 11.37
C GLY A 409 -12.38 -18.61 11.05
N PHE A 410 -12.00 -18.50 9.77
CA PHE A 410 -10.75 -17.84 9.37
C PHE A 410 -10.83 -16.31 9.50
N GLY A 411 -12.03 -15.74 9.30
CA GLY A 411 -12.32 -14.30 9.28
C GLY A 411 -12.24 -13.64 10.64
N GLN A 412 -11.81 -12.37 10.67
CA GLN A 412 -11.55 -11.63 11.91
C GLN A 412 -12.42 -10.36 12.02
N ASP A 413 -12.85 -10.04 13.24
CA ASP A 413 -13.50 -8.76 13.55
C ASP A 413 -12.48 -7.60 13.45
N ILE A 414 -12.70 -6.70 12.49
CA ILE A 414 -11.80 -5.57 12.24
C ILE A 414 -11.78 -4.54 13.39
N ARG A 415 -12.80 -4.53 14.26
CA ARG A 415 -12.84 -3.63 15.44
C ARG A 415 -11.96 -4.16 16.57
N ASP A 416 -11.90 -5.47 16.79
CA ASP A 416 -10.98 -6.06 17.77
C ASP A 416 -9.51 -5.84 17.38
N ILE A 417 -9.18 -5.92 16.09
CA ILE A 417 -7.84 -5.60 15.56
C ILE A 417 -7.47 -4.14 15.89
N GLN A 418 -8.42 -3.20 15.75
CA GLN A 418 -8.21 -1.78 16.09
C GLN A 418 -8.16 -1.51 17.60
N TYR A 419 -8.78 -2.34 18.43
CA TYR A 419 -8.73 -2.21 19.88
C TYR A 419 -7.44 -2.80 20.46
N ASN A 420 -7.09 -4.01 20.06
CA ASN A 420 -5.91 -4.73 20.56
C ASN A 420 -4.58 -4.08 20.15
N THR A 421 -4.52 -3.43 18.99
CA THR A 421 -3.35 -2.60 18.60
C THR A 421 -3.21 -1.33 19.44
N LYS A 422 -4.29 -0.85 20.09
CA LYS A 422 -4.25 0.30 21.00
C LYS A 422 -3.95 -0.12 22.44
N THR A 423 -4.58 -1.16 22.98
CA THR A 423 -4.31 -1.65 24.35
C THR A 423 -2.92 -2.24 24.52
N SER A 424 -2.38 -2.92 23.50
CA SER A 424 -0.99 -3.40 23.53
C SER A 424 0.04 -2.26 23.63
N SER A 425 -0.34 -1.01 23.33
CA SER A 425 0.53 0.16 23.44
C SER A 425 0.51 0.84 24.82
N THR A 426 -0.31 0.36 25.76
CA THR A 426 -0.50 0.98 27.09
C THR A 426 -0.16 0.09 28.30
N LEU A 427 0.27 -1.16 28.10
CA LEU A 427 0.66 -2.08 29.18
C LEU A 427 2.19 -2.24 29.34
N HIS A 428 2.86 -1.13 29.68
CA HIS A 428 4.21 -1.14 30.26
C HIS A 428 4.22 -0.39 31.59
N ALA A 429 3.68 -1.05 32.62
CA ALA A 429 4.00 -0.72 34.01
C ALA A 429 5.34 -1.40 34.40
N PRO A 430 6.20 -0.75 35.20
CA PRO A 430 7.49 -1.32 35.58
C PRO A 430 7.30 -2.44 36.61
N ILE A 431 7.65 -3.67 36.24
CA ILE A 431 7.73 -4.80 37.19
C ILE A 431 8.99 -4.61 38.03
N THR A 432 8.82 -4.32 39.32
CA THR A 432 9.91 -4.26 40.30
C THR A 432 10.42 -5.67 40.62
N SER A 433 11.74 -5.84 40.57
CA SER A 433 12.41 -7.13 40.76
C SER A 433 12.62 -7.49 42.24
N VAL A 434 11.79 -8.37 42.79
CA VAL A 434 12.02 -9.01 44.10
C VAL A 434 11.63 -10.49 44.04
N GLN A 435 12.55 -11.36 44.49
CA GLN A 435 12.36 -12.77 44.90
C GLN A 435 11.56 -13.71 43.99
N LEU A 436 12.27 -14.57 43.27
CA LEU A 436 12.08 -16.03 43.34
C LEU A 436 13.30 -16.75 42.78
N ALA A 437 14.32 -16.90 43.63
CA ALA A 437 15.50 -17.72 43.36
C ALA A 437 15.50 -18.88 44.36
N ASP A 438 14.80 -19.96 44.03
CA ASP A 438 14.86 -21.23 44.76
C ASP A 438 14.37 -22.40 43.88
N ILE A 439 14.77 -23.62 44.26
CA ILE A 439 14.42 -24.90 43.61
C ILE A 439 14.89 -25.05 42.15
N VAL A 440 16.19 -25.37 41.99
CA VAL A 440 16.68 -26.24 40.91
C VAL A 440 17.46 -27.39 41.53
N ASN A 441 16.94 -28.63 41.47
CA ASN A 441 17.76 -29.84 41.58
C ASN A 441 17.07 -31.16 41.17
N LYS A 442 17.44 -31.64 39.98
CA LYS A 442 17.71 -33.06 39.63
C LYS A 442 16.52 -34.07 39.52
N PRO A 443 16.74 -35.24 38.86
CA PRO A 443 15.77 -35.71 37.85
C PRO A 443 15.33 -37.19 37.95
N LEU A 444 14.38 -37.53 37.07
CA LEU A 444 13.98 -38.88 36.67
C LEU A 444 13.66 -38.81 35.16
N SER A 445 13.78 -39.81 34.29
CA SER A 445 14.50 -41.09 34.15
C SER A 445 13.64 -41.94 33.22
N LEU A 446 14.22 -42.52 32.17
CA LEU A 446 13.52 -43.34 31.17
C LEU A 446 13.22 -44.75 31.72
N ASP A 447 12.03 -45.32 31.50
CA ASP A 447 11.86 -46.68 30.95
C ASP A 447 10.41 -47.16 30.79
N SER A 448 10.24 -48.20 29.95
CA SER A 448 9.08 -49.12 29.82
C SER A 448 7.77 -48.63 29.17
N LEU A 449 7.01 -49.44 28.41
CA LEU A 449 7.34 -50.51 27.42
C LEU A 449 6.04 -50.97 26.67
N ILE A 450 6.20 -51.73 25.58
CA ILE A 450 5.21 -52.62 24.92
C ILE A 450 4.09 -51.97 24.05
N SER A 451 4.08 -52.38 22.77
CA SER A 451 2.92 -52.37 21.85
C SER A 451 2.46 -53.81 21.55
N PRO A 452 1.33 -54.02 20.86
CA PRO A 452 1.26 -55.17 19.94
C PRO A 452 0.57 -54.93 18.58
N ASN A 453 1.05 -55.68 17.58
CA ASN A 453 0.48 -56.01 16.25
C ASN A 453 0.40 -54.87 15.20
N TYR A 454 0.88 -54.97 13.94
CA TYR A 454 0.84 -56.02 12.87
C TYR A 454 -0.58 -56.29 12.32
N GLU A 455 -0.80 -56.47 11.01
CA GLU A 455 0.03 -57.14 9.99
C GLU A 455 0.51 -56.30 8.78
N LYS A 456 1.11 -56.97 7.78
CA LYS A 456 1.67 -56.43 6.52
C LYS A 456 1.01 -57.07 5.29
N SER A 457 1.14 -56.43 4.13
CA SER A 457 1.40 -57.14 2.86
C SER A 457 2.41 -56.36 2.00
N ASN A 458 3.30 -57.08 1.31
CA ASN A 458 4.45 -56.57 0.54
C ASN A 458 4.53 -57.28 -0.82
N ILE A 459 5.05 -56.61 -1.85
CA ILE A 459 5.73 -57.06 -3.09
C ILE A 459 6.11 -55.74 -3.80
N HIS A 460 7.36 -55.23 -3.81
CA HIS A 460 8.57 -55.63 -4.58
C HIS A 460 8.30 -55.78 -6.11
N ILE A 461 9.13 -55.30 -7.04
CA ILE A 461 10.59 -55.54 -7.24
C ILE A 461 11.23 -54.36 -8.02
N ASP A 462 12.51 -54.06 -7.70
CA ASP A 462 13.68 -53.47 -8.43
C ASP A 462 13.50 -52.37 -9.52
N VAL A 463 14.28 -51.27 -9.63
CA VAL A 463 15.73 -50.94 -9.45
C VAL A 463 16.62 -51.21 -10.69
N HIS A 464 17.26 -50.15 -11.21
CA HIS A 464 18.67 -50.09 -11.66
C HIS A 464 19.13 -48.65 -12.02
N GLU A 465 20.44 -48.42 -12.21
CA GLU A 465 21.17 -47.14 -12.12
C GLU A 465 22.05 -46.83 -13.37
N ASP A 466 22.82 -45.72 -13.31
CA ASP A 466 24.01 -45.32 -14.14
C ASP A 466 23.84 -44.94 -15.64
N ASP A 467 24.76 -44.25 -16.37
CA ASP A 467 25.65 -43.05 -16.18
C ASP A 467 26.26 -42.69 -17.60
N GLN A 468 27.28 -41.86 -17.97
CA GLN A 468 28.29 -40.94 -17.38
C GLN A 468 28.88 -39.97 -18.46
N ILE A 469 29.71 -38.98 -18.04
CA ILE A 469 30.86 -38.25 -18.69
C ILE A 469 31.12 -38.32 -20.23
N GLU A 470 31.65 -37.30 -20.95
CA GLU A 470 31.74 -35.81 -20.85
C GLU A 470 32.49 -35.28 -22.12
N SER A 471 32.54 -33.95 -22.31
CA SER A 471 33.67 -33.14 -22.84
C SER A 471 33.73 -32.67 -24.32
N PHE A 472 34.20 -31.42 -24.47
CA PHE A 472 35.08 -30.77 -25.48
C PHE A 472 35.45 -31.51 -26.80
N THR A 473 35.78 -30.85 -27.94
CA THR A 473 36.69 -29.69 -28.10
C THR A 473 36.62 -29.07 -29.54
N HIS A 474 37.06 -27.81 -29.74
CA HIS A 474 37.82 -27.26 -30.91
C HIS A 474 37.40 -27.61 -32.38
N LEU A 475 37.06 -26.70 -33.32
CA LEU A 475 37.78 -25.55 -33.97
C LEU A 475 36.80 -24.85 -34.99
N LEU A 476 37.07 -23.90 -35.93
CA LEU A 476 38.24 -23.14 -36.45
C LEU A 476 37.77 -21.77 -37.06
N GLN A 477 38.62 -21.10 -37.87
CA GLN A 477 38.40 -19.95 -38.78
C GLN A 477 39.22 -20.22 -40.10
N PRO A 478 39.47 -19.33 -41.12
CA PRO A 478 39.13 -17.89 -41.30
C PRO A 478 38.71 -17.41 -42.73
N ALA A 479 38.61 -16.06 -42.89
CA ALA A 479 38.73 -15.25 -44.14
C ALA A 479 37.54 -15.24 -45.15
N SER A 480 37.34 -14.27 -46.07
CA SER A 480 38.11 -13.04 -46.45
C SER A 480 37.23 -11.93 -47.12
N HIS A 481 37.76 -10.69 -47.22
CA HIS A 481 37.44 -9.59 -48.19
C HIS A 481 36.07 -8.83 -48.13
N LYS A 482 36.01 -7.48 -48.03
CA LYS A 482 36.25 -6.33 -48.99
C LYS A 482 35.13 -6.16 -50.05
N SER A 483 34.70 -4.98 -50.55
CA SER A 483 34.85 -3.51 -50.26
C SER A 483 34.07 -2.73 -51.38
N SER A 484 33.63 -1.44 -51.39
CA SER A 484 33.50 -0.25 -50.48
C SER A 484 32.74 0.88 -51.29
N VAL A 485 32.83 2.20 -50.94
CA VAL A 485 32.41 3.42 -51.72
C VAL A 485 30.88 3.74 -51.68
N HIS A 486 30.36 4.84 -51.08
CA HIS A 486 30.40 6.31 -51.37
C HIS A 486 29.48 6.75 -52.55
N PHE A 487 28.89 7.97 -52.65
CA PHE A 487 28.82 9.20 -51.83
C PHE A 487 27.46 9.95 -52.08
N ALA A 488 27.27 11.17 -51.56
CA ALA A 488 26.09 12.07 -51.75
C ALA A 488 26.33 13.06 -52.94
N PRO A 489 25.82 14.32 -53.05
CA PRO A 489 24.83 15.13 -52.26
C PRO A 489 23.88 16.07 -53.12
N TYR A 490 23.35 17.16 -52.50
CA TYR A 490 22.95 18.49 -53.07
C TYR A 490 21.45 18.90 -53.36
N THR A 491 21.00 19.97 -52.66
CA THR A 491 20.17 21.16 -53.08
C THR A 491 18.75 21.03 -53.69
N ASP A 492 17.87 22.06 -53.71
CA ASP A 492 17.55 23.19 -52.78
C ASP A 492 16.28 23.97 -53.26
N ALA A 493 15.77 24.88 -52.42
CA ALA A 493 15.09 26.17 -52.77
C ALA A 493 13.71 26.18 -53.54
N ILE A 494 12.70 26.91 -53.03
CA ILE A 494 12.17 28.25 -53.50
C ILE A 494 11.27 28.15 -54.76
N ASP A 495 10.08 28.78 -54.90
CA ASP A 495 9.36 29.93 -54.28
C ASP A 495 7.79 29.67 -54.42
N LYS A 496 6.73 30.48 -54.18
CA LYS A 496 6.37 31.87 -53.74
C LYS A 496 4.82 31.94 -53.48
N GLU A 497 4.04 33.01 -53.17
CA GLU A 497 4.16 34.42 -52.67
C GLU A 497 2.77 34.84 -52.06
N HIS A 498 2.54 36.14 -51.80
CA HIS A 498 1.24 36.85 -51.71
C HIS A 498 0.38 36.61 -50.44
N SER A 499 -0.42 37.57 -49.93
CA SER A 499 -0.48 39.04 -50.17
C SER A 499 -1.30 39.78 -49.08
N LYS A 500 -0.92 41.03 -48.77
CA LYS A 500 -1.70 42.12 -48.08
C LYS A 500 -2.20 41.82 -46.64
N ALA A 501 -2.08 42.72 -45.64
CA ALA A 501 -1.50 44.08 -45.57
C ALA A 501 -1.00 44.43 -44.12
N LEU A 502 -0.47 45.65 -43.91
CA LEU A 502 0.24 46.20 -42.73
C LEU A 502 -0.60 47.33 -42.02
N PRO A 503 -0.13 48.16 -41.03
CA PRO A 503 1.17 48.26 -40.27
C PRO A 503 1.09 48.56 -38.73
N SER A 504 2.27 48.80 -38.10
CA SER A 504 2.56 49.76 -36.97
C SER A 504 2.42 49.30 -35.49
N GLN A 505 3.15 49.82 -34.48
CA GLN A 505 4.57 50.27 -34.38
C GLN A 505 5.11 50.36 -32.91
N ARG A 506 6.36 49.88 -32.69
CA ARG A 506 7.42 50.25 -31.70
C ARG A 506 7.17 51.00 -30.35
N THR A 507 7.37 50.27 -29.23
CA THR A 507 8.37 50.46 -28.10
C THR A 507 8.52 51.75 -27.24
N ILE A 508 9.04 51.53 -25.99
CA ILE A 508 9.82 52.42 -25.06
C ILE A 508 9.10 52.82 -23.72
N SER A 509 9.86 52.83 -22.60
CA SER A 509 9.49 53.16 -21.19
C SER A 509 9.71 54.67 -20.83
N PRO A 510 9.60 55.25 -19.58
CA PRO A 510 9.92 54.72 -18.23
C PRO A 510 9.04 55.23 -17.02
N LEU A 511 9.60 55.15 -15.80
CA LEU A 511 9.21 55.57 -14.42
C LEU A 511 8.81 57.08 -14.25
N PRO A 512 8.13 57.57 -13.15
CA PRO A 512 8.63 57.61 -11.74
C PRO A 512 7.59 57.61 -10.56
N ILE A 513 7.87 58.35 -9.46
CA ILE A 513 7.55 58.05 -8.03
C ILE A 513 6.75 59.18 -7.30
N SER A 514 5.82 58.81 -6.39
CA SER A 514 5.48 59.54 -5.13
C SER A 514 4.65 58.63 -4.18
N ASN A 515 4.64 58.62 -2.82
CA ASN A 515 4.93 59.52 -1.68
C ASN A 515 3.77 60.52 -1.34
N VAL A 516 3.32 60.76 -0.08
CA VAL A 516 3.91 60.58 1.29
C VAL A 516 2.82 60.42 2.40
N THR A 517 3.26 60.10 3.63
CA THR A 517 2.64 60.36 4.98
C THR A 517 1.50 59.41 5.44
N ARG A 518 1.26 59.13 6.74
CA ARG A 518 1.91 59.39 8.07
C ARG A 518 1.46 58.28 9.08
N TYR A 519 1.73 58.22 10.39
CA TYR A 519 2.28 59.17 11.37
C TYR A 519 3.29 58.51 12.36
N LYS A 520 3.06 58.51 13.70
CA LYS A 520 3.86 57.83 14.74
C LYS A 520 3.05 57.57 16.03
N SER A 521 3.44 56.56 16.82
CA SER A 521 3.51 56.68 18.29
C SER A 521 4.50 55.66 18.89
N ASP A 522 5.46 56.14 19.68
CA ASP A 522 6.39 55.34 20.50
C ASP A 522 6.11 55.60 21.98
N SER A 523 5.93 54.56 22.82
CA SER A 523 6.31 54.57 24.25
C SER A 523 6.13 53.19 24.91
N ASN A 524 7.10 52.86 25.75
CA ASN A 524 7.16 51.74 26.70
C ASN A 524 7.54 52.40 28.07
N PRO A 525 7.55 51.74 29.26
CA PRO A 525 7.18 50.35 29.57
C PRO A 525 6.38 50.18 30.91
N ASN A 526 6.32 48.93 31.41
CA ASN A 526 6.03 48.46 32.78
C ASN A 526 4.57 48.13 33.19
N LEU A 527 4.50 47.17 34.12
CA LEU A 527 3.36 46.33 34.55
C LEU A 527 2.81 45.41 33.44
N LEU A 528 2.52 44.12 33.67
CA LEU A 528 2.55 43.33 34.91
C LEU A 528 3.25 41.98 34.68
N MET A 529 3.99 41.52 35.69
CA MET A 529 4.82 40.31 35.64
C MET A 529 4.09 39.11 36.26
N THR A 530 3.86 38.07 35.47
CA THR A 530 3.44 36.73 35.97
C THR A 530 4.38 35.69 35.36
N ALA A 531 4.96 34.83 36.20
CA ALA A 531 6.09 34.00 35.79
C ALA A 531 5.69 32.81 34.90
N VAL A 532 6.38 32.67 33.76
CA VAL A 532 6.66 31.37 33.15
C VAL A 532 8.09 30.99 33.57
N ALA A 533 8.28 29.77 34.06
CA ALA A 533 9.54 29.38 34.69
C ALA A 533 10.73 29.43 33.71
N SER A 534 11.85 29.99 34.17
CA SER A 534 13.12 29.96 33.45
C SER A 534 13.65 28.53 33.36
N ILE A 535 13.57 27.92 32.17
CA ILE A 535 14.30 26.69 31.87
C ILE A 535 15.81 27.01 31.94
N PRO A 536 16.64 26.21 32.64
CA PRO A 536 18.07 26.50 32.75
C PRO A 536 18.78 26.52 31.39
N THR A 537 19.56 27.58 31.14
CA THR A 537 20.41 27.67 29.95
C THR A 537 21.61 26.72 30.09
N VAL A 538 21.41 25.46 29.70
CA VAL A 538 22.45 24.43 29.73
C VAL A 538 23.49 24.72 28.64
N HIS A 539 24.62 25.29 29.02
CA HIS A 539 25.82 25.32 28.18
C HIS A 539 26.46 23.92 28.15
N THR A 540 26.20 23.16 27.09
CA THR A 540 26.88 21.89 26.79
C THR A 540 27.52 21.89 25.40
N SER A 541 28.66 21.22 25.29
CA SER A 541 29.49 21.08 24.08
C SER A 541 28.90 20.17 22.98
N ASN A 542 27.64 19.77 23.10
CA ASN A 542 26.98 18.78 22.25
C ASN A 542 25.91 19.38 21.31
N SER A 543 25.90 20.70 21.16
CA SER A 543 24.90 21.41 20.34
C SER A 543 25.20 21.29 18.83
N LEU A 544 24.18 20.97 18.03
CA LEU A 544 24.24 21.04 16.57
C LEU A 544 23.78 22.40 16.00
N ILE A 545 23.38 23.34 16.86
CA ILE A 545 22.76 24.61 16.44
C ILE A 545 23.72 25.41 15.57
N GLY A 546 23.33 25.68 14.32
CA GLY A 546 24.13 26.44 13.37
C GLY A 546 25.26 25.67 12.67
N HIS A 547 25.51 24.39 13.01
CA HIS A 547 26.60 23.62 12.41
C HIS A 547 26.21 22.94 11.08
N HIS A 548 27.20 22.78 10.19
CA HIS A 548 27.05 22.01 8.97
C HIS A 548 27.21 20.51 9.26
N VAL A 549 26.39 19.67 8.63
CA VAL A 549 26.40 18.21 8.76
C VAL A 549 26.93 17.61 7.45
N LEU A 550 28.25 17.52 7.36
CA LEU A 550 28.97 17.23 6.10
C LEU A 550 29.44 15.77 6.00
N THR A 551 30.01 15.24 7.08
CA THR A 551 30.50 13.87 7.26
C THR A 551 29.90 13.28 8.54
N VAL A 552 30.06 11.97 8.77
CA VAL A 552 29.62 11.35 10.04
C VAL A 552 30.49 11.71 11.25
N GLU A 553 31.67 12.27 11.03
CA GLU A 553 32.68 12.56 12.07
C GLU A 553 32.25 13.65 13.07
N ILE A 554 31.22 14.45 12.76
CA ILE A 554 30.59 15.40 13.69
C ILE A 554 29.77 14.71 14.79
N PHE A 555 29.39 13.45 14.61
CA PHE A 555 28.54 12.74 15.56
C PHE A 555 29.35 12.00 16.63
N ASN A 556 28.99 12.21 17.88
CA ASN A 556 29.42 11.41 19.02
C ASN A 556 28.20 10.65 19.62
N LYS A 557 28.44 9.79 20.62
CA LYS A 557 27.40 8.97 21.26
C LYS A 557 26.24 9.79 21.83
N ASP A 558 26.51 10.96 22.40
CA ASP A 558 25.50 11.82 23.01
C ASP A 558 24.66 12.53 21.95
N ILE A 559 25.29 13.09 20.91
CA ILE A 559 24.59 13.70 19.79
C ILE A 559 23.68 12.67 19.08
N LEU A 560 24.15 11.43 18.88
CA LEU A 560 23.30 10.35 18.35
C LEU A 560 22.12 10.03 19.29
N LYS A 561 22.37 9.91 20.59
CA LYS A 561 21.34 9.66 21.59
C LYS A 561 20.26 10.74 21.57
N ASP A 562 20.65 12.01 21.47
CA ASP A 562 19.73 13.15 21.47
C ASP A 562 18.94 13.26 20.15
N ILE A 563 19.59 13.09 18.98
CA ILE A 563 18.90 12.98 17.68
C ILE A 563 17.86 11.86 17.73
N PHE A 564 18.23 10.68 18.22
CA PHE A 564 17.34 9.51 18.23
C PHE A 564 16.20 9.65 19.26
N HIS A 565 16.42 10.33 20.39
CA HIS A 565 15.38 10.62 21.37
C HIS A 565 14.36 11.65 20.86
N LEU A 566 14.83 12.70 20.17
CA LEU A 566 13.97 13.69 19.53
C LEU A 566 13.20 13.09 18.34
N ALA A 567 13.84 12.23 17.54
CA ALA A 567 13.20 11.50 16.45
C ALA A 567 12.08 10.58 16.98
N GLU A 568 12.32 9.86 18.08
CA GLU A 568 11.29 9.04 18.74
C GLU A 568 10.15 9.89 19.30
N THR A 569 10.45 11.08 19.83
CA THR A 569 9.45 12.03 20.33
C THR A 569 8.53 12.52 19.20
N PHE A 570 9.11 12.91 18.07
CA PHE A 570 8.35 13.31 16.88
C PHE A 570 7.57 12.15 16.25
N ARG A 571 8.14 10.94 16.21
CA ARG A 571 7.45 9.72 15.78
C ARG A 571 6.20 9.45 16.62
N ASN A 572 6.32 9.54 17.94
CA ASN A 572 5.20 9.33 18.86
C ASN A 572 4.18 10.47 18.86
N ALA A 573 4.58 11.71 18.59
CA ALA A 573 3.65 12.81 18.39
C ALA A 573 2.81 12.62 17.11
N ILE A 574 3.46 12.28 15.98
CA ILE A 574 2.78 12.01 14.70
C ILE A 574 1.84 10.79 14.81
N ARG A 575 2.28 9.69 15.42
CA ARG A 575 1.44 8.49 15.68
C ARG A 575 0.27 8.76 16.64
N LYS A 576 0.25 9.90 17.33
CA LYS A 576 -0.83 10.35 18.23
C LYS A 576 -1.54 11.59 17.68
N GLU A 577 -1.40 11.87 16.38
CA GLU A 577 -2.04 12.97 15.63
C GLU A 577 -1.78 14.37 16.22
N ARG A 578 -0.68 14.53 16.97
CA ARG A 578 -0.30 15.82 17.58
C ARG A 578 0.40 16.71 16.56
N PRO A 579 -0.04 17.96 16.34
CA PRO A 579 0.61 18.88 15.41
C PRO A 579 1.97 19.33 15.95
N LEU A 580 2.97 19.36 15.05
CA LEU A 580 4.33 19.83 15.30
C LEU A 580 4.66 21.10 14.48
N ASP A 581 3.64 21.73 13.87
CA ASP A 581 3.73 22.87 12.94
C ASP A 581 4.26 24.17 13.57
N HIS A 582 4.45 24.17 14.89
CA HIS A 582 4.96 25.29 15.66
C HIS A 582 6.50 25.30 15.77
N ILE A 583 7.17 24.16 15.57
CA ILE A 583 8.59 23.99 15.90
C ILE A 583 9.50 24.77 14.93
N LEU A 584 9.27 24.62 13.62
CA LEU A 584 9.99 25.32 12.55
C LEU A 584 9.09 26.32 11.82
N LYS A 585 8.05 26.82 12.48
CA LYS A 585 7.07 27.75 11.87
C LYS A 585 7.75 28.99 11.29
N GLY A 586 7.58 29.18 9.98
CA GLY A 586 8.20 30.30 9.24
C GLY A 586 9.69 30.13 8.91
N LYS A 587 10.30 28.96 9.17
CA LYS A 587 11.65 28.61 8.69
C LYS A 587 11.60 28.09 7.27
N ILE A 588 12.65 28.34 6.48
CA ILE A 588 12.75 27.92 5.09
C ILE A 588 13.94 26.97 4.89
N MET A 589 13.73 25.86 4.18
CA MET A 589 14.78 24.94 3.72
C MET A 589 14.99 25.07 2.22
N ALA A 590 16.23 25.28 1.79
CA ALA A 590 16.62 25.11 0.39
C ALA A 590 16.96 23.64 0.12
N SER A 591 16.19 22.99 -0.75
CA SER A 591 16.39 21.61 -1.21
C SER A 591 17.09 21.63 -2.57
N ILE A 592 18.42 21.44 -2.58
CA ILE A 592 19.28 21.63 -3.76
C ILE A 592 19.83 20.28 -4.23
N PHE A 593 19.35 19.79 -5.37
CA PHE A 593 19.63 18.44 -5.87
C PHE A 593 20.14 18.46 -7.32
N TYR A 594 21.45 18.24 -7.49
CA TYR A 594 22.08 18.05 -8.81
C TYR A 594 22.10 16.57 -9.27
N GLU A 595 21.93 15.63 -8.33
CA GLU A 595 21.61 14.23 -8.64
C GLU A 595 20.15 13.93 -8.28
N VAL A 596 19.47 13.12 -9.11
CA VAL A 596 18.09 12.68 -8.84
C VAL A 596 17.99 11.88 -7.53
N SER A 597 17.04 12.24 -6.67
CA SER A 597 16.68 11.43 -5.49
C SER A 597 15.25 11.66 -5.03
N THR A 598 14.44 10.61 -5.05
CA THR A 598 13.10 10.61 -4.43
C THR A 598 13.22 10.55 -2.91
N ARG A 599 13.80 9.46 -2.37
CA ARG A 599 13.83 9.19 -0.92
C ARG A 599 14.50 10.30 -0.12
N THR A 600 15.67 10.77 -0.57
CA THR A 600 16.43 11.79 0.17
C THR A 600 15.75 13.16 0.14
N SER A 601 15.22 13.58 -1.02
CA SER A 601 14.57 14.90 -1.15
C SER A 601 13.19 14.90 -0.47
N CYS A 602 12.32 13.94 -0.78
CA CYS A 602 10.96 13.88 -0.25
C CYS A 602 10.90 13.70 1.27
N SER A 603 11.83 12.93 1.88
CA SER A 603 11.85 12.79 3.35
C SER A 603 12.36 14.04 4.07
N PHE A 604 13.29 14.80 3.47
CA PHE A 604 13.66 16.12 4.00
C PHE A 604 12.52 17.13 3.86
N ALA A 605 11.83 17.13 2.72
CA ALA A 605 10.69 18.02 2.50
C ALA A 605 9.53 17.72 3.46
N ALA A 606 9.15 16.44 3.58
CA ALA A 606 8.13 15.99 4.53
C ALA A 606 8.53 16.29 5.98
N ALA A 607 9.81 16.21 6.33
CA ALA A 607 10.30 16.59 7.65
C ALA A 607 10.12 18.10 7.93
N MET A 608 10.46 18.97 6.98
CA MET A 608 10.33 20.42 7.15
C MET A 608 8.87 20.88 7.23
N GLU A 609 8.01 20.43 6.30
CA GLU A 609 6.58 20.81 6.31
C GLU A 609 5.83 20.22 7.53
N ARG A 610 6.19 19.02 8.02
CA ARG A 610 5.61 18.46 9.26
C ARG A 610 5.99 19.24 10.52
N LEU A 611 7.11 19.97 10.50
CA LEU A 611 7.52 20.91 11.54
C LEU A 611 7.01 22.34 11.30
N GLY A 612 6.21 22.57 10.24
CA GLY A 612 5.59 23.85 9.90
C GLY A 612 6.51 24.87 9.21
N GLY A 613 7.72 24.45 8.85
CA GLY A 613 8.56 25.22 7.94
C GLY A 613 8.15 25.04 6.48
N ARG A 614 8.88 25.70 5.57
CA ARG A 614 8.64 25.67 4.12
C ARG A 614 9.84 25.16 3.34
N VAL A 615 9.59 24.58 2.18
CA VAL A 615 10.64 24.11 1.26
C VAL A 615 10.67 24.94 -0.02
N ILE A 616 11.86 25.43 -0.39
CA ILE A 616 12.17 25.93 -1.73
C ILE A 616 13.06 24.92 -2.45
N TYR A 617 12.72 24.57 -3.69
CA TYR A 617 13.40 23.54 -4.46
C TYR A 617 14.30 24.13 -5.54
N MET A 618 15.47 23.54 -5.74
CA MET A 618 16.36 23.81 -6.86
C MET A 618 16.91 22.50 -7.40
N ASP A 619 16.71 22.25 -8.70
CA ASP A 619 17.37 21.17 -9.42
C ASP A 619 18.35 21.72 -10.47
N GLY A 620 19.39 20.94 -10.79
CA GLY A 620 20.43 21.34 -11.75
C GLY A 620 19.96 21.44 -13.22
N SER A 621 18.72 21.06 -13.54
CA SER A 621 18.18 21.02 -14.90
C SER A 621 17.20 22.16 -15.23
N THR A 622 16.61 22.82 -14.23
CA THR A 622 15.69 23.96 -14.41
C THR A 622 16.30 25.32 -14.02
N SER A 623 17.38 25.31 -13.24
CA SER A 623 17.99 26.50 -12.62
C SER A 623 19.00 27.26 -13.50
N SER A 624 19.46 28.42 -13.00
CA SER A 624 20.46 29.28 -13.65
C SER A 624 21.86 28.64 -13.80
N VAL A 625 22.09 27.45 -13.22
CA VAL A 625 23.22 26.55 -13.54
C VAL A 625 23.36 26.34 -15.06
N LYS A 626 22.25 26.26 -15.80
CA LYS A 626 22.26 26.18 -17.28
C LYS A 626 22.86 27.40 -17.99
N LYS A 627 23.07 28.52 -17.29
CA LYS A 627 23.71 29.75 -17.78
C LYS A 627 25.19 29.85 -17.37
N GLY A 628 25.73 28.84 -16.70
CA GLY A 628 27.12 28.83 -16.20
C GLY A 628 27.30 29.33 -14.76
N GLU A 629 26.21 29.45 -13.99
CA GLU A 629 26.25 29.78 -12.55
C GLU A 629 27.00 28.69 -11.77
N THR A 630 27.93 29.07 -10.89
CA THR A 630 28.73 28.08 -10.13
C THR A 630 27.89 27.42 -9.03
N LEU A 631 28.35 26.27 -8.52
CA LEU A 631 27.72 25.61 -7.38
C LEU A 631 27.77 26.50 -6.12
N GLU A 632 28.93 27.11 -5.90
CA GLU A 632 29.22 27.98 -4.78
C GLU A 632 28.35 29.26 -4.82
N ASP A 633 28.16 29.89 -5.99
CA ASP A 633 27.22 31.00 -6.19
C ASP A 633 25.76 30.56 -5.97
N SER A 634 25.34 29.48 -6.65
CA SER A 634 23.97 28.93 -6.58
C SER A 634 23.52 28.72 -5.15
N VAL A 635 24.36 28.07 -4.34
CA VAL A 635 24.03 27.77 -2.95
C VAL A 635 24.14 29.01 -2.07
N THR A 636 25.05 29.95 -2.36
CA THR A 636 25.12 31.24 -1.63
C THR A 636 23.85 32.07 -1.84
N VAL A 637 23.31 32.12 -3.07
CA VAL A 637 22.03 32.76 -3.39
C VAL A 637 20.87 32.08 -2.65
N MET A 638 20.77 30.74 -2.74
CA MET A 638 19.71 29.98 -2.07
C MET A 638 19.79 30.06 -0.53
N ALA A 639 20.98 30.15 0.05
CA ALA A 639 21.20 30.39 1.48
C ALA A 639 20.83 31.82 1.93
N GLY A 640 20.74 32.76 1.00
CA GLY A 640 20.12 34.07 1.22
C GLY A 640 18.60 33.99 1.44
N TYR A 641 17.94 33.01 0.82
CA TYR A 641 16.48 32.81 0.91
C TYR A 641 16.05 31.80 1.99
N ALA A 642 16.96 30.98 2.50
CA ALA A 642 16.66 29.87 3.42
C ALA A 642 17.39 29.98 4.77
N ASP A 643 16.88 29.32 5.80
CA ASP A 643 17.55 29.14 7.10
C ASP A 643 18.56 27.98 7.09
N VAL A 644 18.31 26.95 6.29
CA VAL A 644 19.13 25.74 6.16
C VAL A 644 19.13 25.25 4.72
N VAL A 645 20.26 24.69 4.27
CA VAL A 645 20.43 24.10 2.95
C VAL A 645 20.60 22.59 3.06
N VAL A 646 19.84 21.82 2.27
CA VAL A 646 20.09 20.41 2.00
C VAL A 646 20.70 20.33 0.61
N LEU A 647 21.91 19.78 0.49
CA LEU A 647 22.67 19.72 -0.77
C LEU A 647 23.01 18.28 -1.16
N ARG A 648 22.67 17.89 -2.39
CA ARG A 648 23.15 16.67 -3.05
C ARG A 648 23.84 17.00 -4.36
N HIS A 649 25.03 16.45 -4.58
CA HIS A 649 25.88 16.76 -5.73
C HIS A 649 26.62 15.50 -6.25
N SER A 650 27.06 15.52 -7.51
CA SER A 650 27.68 14.36 -8.18
C SER A 650 29.20 14.27 -8.00
N ALA A 651 29.88 15.41 -7.81
CA ALA A 651 31.30 15.46 -7.45
C ALA A 651 31.48 15.34 -5.92
N PRO A 652 32.39 14.47 -5.43
CA PRO A 652 32.79 14.42 -4.03
C PRO A 652 33.35 15.75 -3.48
N GLY A 653 33.30 15.90 -2.16
CA GLY A 653 33.76 17.09 -1.43
C GLY A 653 32.94 18.35 -1.69
N ALA A 654 31.89 18.29 -2.51
CA ALA A 654 31.09 19.45 -2.92
C ALA A 654 30.40 20.14 -1.74
N ALA A 655 29.82 19.37 -0.81
CA ALA A 655 29.21 19.93 0.40
C ALA A 655 30.24 20.69 1.27
N ALA A 656 31.50 20.23 1.32
CA ALA A 656 32.57 20.87 2.08
C ALA A 656 33.08 22.18 1.42
N ARG A 657 33.28 22.21 0.09
CA ARG A 657 33.67 23.45 -0.62
C ARG A 657 32.66 24.57 -0.46
N VAL A 658 31.38 24.23 -0.54
CA VAL A 658 30.29 25.20 -0.39
C VAL A 658 30.13 25.66 1.07
N ALA A 659 30.34 24.77 2.05
CA ALA A 659 30.29 25.12 3.47
C ALA A 659 31.35 26.16 3.88
N GLN A 660 32.49 26.24 3.20
CA GLN A 660 33.49 27.30 3.43
C GLN A 660 32.98 28.71 3.12
N HIS A 661 31.94 28.84 2.29
CA HIS A 661 31.43 30.13 1.78
C HIS A 661 29.99 30.43 2.25
N CYS A 662 29.23 29.41 2.64
CA CYS A 662 27.84 29.53 3.06
C CYS A 662 27.70 29.86 4.56
N ARG A 663 26.98 30.93 4.90
CA ARG A 663 26.68 31.34 6.29
C ARG A 663 25.49 30.61 6.93
N LYS A 664 24.88 29.64 6.24
CA LYS A 664 23.76 28.83 6.75
C LYS A 664 24.18 27.37 6.89
N PRO A 665 23.60 26.61 7.84
CA PRO A 665 23.85 25.17 7.95
C PRO A 665 23.64 24.45 6.61
N ILE A 666 24.58 23.57 6.26
CA ILE A 666 24.47 22.69 5.09
C ILE A 666 24.36 21.26 5.60
N LEU A 667 23.36 20.52 5.12
CA LEU A 667 23.16 19.11 5.37
C LEU A 667 23.51 18.31 4.12
N ASN A 668 24.51 17.43 4.20
CA ASN A 668 24.93 16.59 3.08
C ASN A 668 23.89 15.47 2.83
N ALA A 669 23.30 15.50 1.63
CA ALA A 669 22.33 14.54 1.10
C ALA A 669 22.94 13.61 0.02
N GLY A 670 24.27 13.57 -0.05
CA GLY A 670 25.09 12.71 -0.90
C GLY A 670 26.02 13.52 -1.81
N ASP A 671 27.34 13.31 -1.70
CA ASP A 671 28.35 13.94 -2.57
C ASP A 671 29.14 12.89 -3.37
N GLY A 672 28.64 12.55 -4.57
CA GLY A 672 29.28 11.59 -5.47
C GLY A 672 29.46 10.18 -4.89
N THR A 673 30.71 9.76 -4.69
CA THR A 673 31.12 8.54 -3.98
C THR A 673 31.82 8.88 -2.63
N GLY A 674 31.54 10.04 -2.06
CA GLY A 674 31.97 10.47 -0.74
C GLY A 674 31.05 9.94 0.34
N GLU A 675 30.33 10.82 1.05
CA GLU A 675 29.52 10.44 2.20
C GLU A 675 28.01 10.66 1.98
N HIS A 676 27.21 10.06 2.87
CA HIS A 676 25.80 10.41 3.06
C HIS A 676 25.46 10.31 4.56
N PRO A 677 25.91 11.26 5.39
CA PRO A 677 25.84 11.15 6.86
C PRO A 677 24.40 11.02 7.37
N THR A 678 23.46 11.71 6.71
CA THR A 678 22.04 11.70 7.05
C THR A 678 21.32 10.40 6.68
N GLN A 679 21.95 9.52 5.88
CA GLN A 679 21.51 8.13 5.69
C GLN A 679 22.08 7.24 6.80
N ALA A 680 23.37 7.35 7.14
CA ALA A 680 23.97 6.59 8.23
C ALA A 680 23.25 6.79 9.58
N LEU A 681 22.77 8.01 9.86
CA LEU A 681 21.91 8.29 11.03
C LEU A 681 20.63 7.45 11.06
N LEU A 682 19.85 7.43 9.96
CA LEU A 682 18.56 6.75 9.92
C LEU A 682 18.71 5.22 9.81
N ASP A 683 19.83 4.77 9.24
CA ASP A 683 20.22 3.36 9.23
C ASP A 683 20.47 2.87 10.66
N ILE A 684 21.33 3.56 11.44
CA ILE A 684 21.58 3.20 12.85
C ILE A 684 20.32 3.35 13.73
N PHE A 685 19.50 4.38 13.50
CA PHE A 685 18.19 4.49 14.17
C PHE A 685 17.32 3.26 13.91
N THR A 686 17.28 2.77 12.67
CA THR A 686 16.49 1.59 12.31
C THR A 686 17.07 0.31 12.92
N ILE A 687 18.40 0.12 12.94
CA ILE A 687 19.03 -1.01 13.64
C ILE A 687 18.62 -1.01 15.13
N ARG A 688 18.66 0.15 15.79
CA ARG A 688 18.21 0.31 17.17
C ARG A 688 16.71 -0.01 17.34
N ASP A 689 15.87 0.37 16.40
CA ASP A 689 14.42 0.16 16.42
C ASP A 689 14.04 -1.33 16.27
N GLU A 690 14.73 -2.06 15.39
CA GLU A 690 14.51 -3.50 15.14
C GLU A 690 15.06 -4.40 16.27
N PHE A 691 16.15 -4.00 16.93
CA PHE A 691 16.85 -4.84 17.93
C PHE A 691 16.75 -4.38 19.39
N GLY A 692 16.38 -3.12 19.63
CA GLY A 692 16.46 -2.43 20.93
C GLY A 692 17.86 -1.88 21.27
N THR A 693 18.91 -2.37 20.59
CA THR A 693 20.32 -2.01 20.76
C THR A 693 21.02 -2.02 19.40
N VAL A 694 22.18 -1.37 19.31
CA VAL A 694 23.13 -1.52 18.18
C VAL A 694 24.35 -2.33 18.62
N ASN A 695 24.66 -2.39 19.92
CA ASN A 695 25.81 -3.12 20.45
C ASN A 695 25.52 -4.62 20.51
N GLY A 696 26.54 -5.43 20.19
CA GLY A 696 26.48 -6.90 20.19
C GLY A 696 25.88 -7.50 18.92
N LEU A 697 25.87 -6.76 17.81
CA LEU A 697 25.30 -7.20 16.53
C LEU A 697 26.39 -7.39 15.46
N THR A 698 26.22 -8.44 14.65
CA THR A 698 27.01 -8.67 13.44
C THR A 698 26.28 -8.08 12.22
N ILE A 699 26.94 -7.16 11.52
CA ILE A 699 26.38 -6.34 10.45
C ILE A 699 27.08 -6.66 9.13
N THR A 700 26.37 -7.34 8.23
CA THR A 700 26.89 -7.81 6.94
C THR A 700 26.49 -6.84 5.83
N MET A 701 27.48 -6.23 5.19
CA MET A 701 27.33 -5.24 4.14
C MET A 701 27.55 -5.89 2.78
N VAL A 702 26.57 -5.74 1.87
CA VAL A 702 26.49 -6.51 0.62
C VAL A 702 26.41 -5.60 -0.61
N GLY A 703 27.15 -5.94 -1.67
CA GLY A 703 26.97 -5.37 -3.01
C GLY A 703 28.12 -4.46 -3.47
N ASP A 704 27.80 -3.24 -3.90
CA ASP A 704 28.79 -2.27 -4.40
C ASP A 704 29.36 -1.44 -3.24
N LEU A 705 30.23 -2.09 -2.46
CA LEU A 705 30.89 -1.49 -1.30
C LEU A 705 31.90 -0.42 -1.71
N LYS A 706 32.45 -0.50 -2.92
CA LYS A 706 33.42 0.46 -3.46
C LYS A 706 32.83 1.83 -3.74
N HIS A 707 31.65 1.91 -4.37
CA HIS A 707 31.02 3.19 -4.70
C HIS A 707 29.91 3.58 -3.70
N GLY A 708 29.55 2.69 -2.78
CA GLY A 708 28.46 2.83 -1.79
C GLY A 708 28.70 3.87 -0.69
N ARG A 709 28.61 5.18 -1.03
CA ARG A 709 28.70 6.32 -0.08
C ARG A 709 27.86 6.18 1.20
N THR A 710 26.73 5.49 1.15
CA THR A 710 25.89 5.22 2.34
C THR A 710 26.54 4.20 3.26
N VAL A 711 27.16 3.16 2.69
CA VAL A 711 27.93 2.14 3.42
C VAL A 711 29.21 2.73 4.01
N HIS A 712 29.88 3.65 3.30
CA HIS A 712 31.07 4.35 3.80
C HIS A 712 30.75 5.14 5.07
N SER A 713 29.73 5.99 5.04
CA SER A 713 29.24 6.71 6.22
C SER A 713 28.72 5.75 7.31
N LEU A 714 28.02 4.67 6.95
CA LEU A 714 27.49 3.72 7.92
C LEU A 714 28.59 2.94 8.65
N ALA A 715 29.56 2.37 7.93
CA ALA A 715 30.71 1.69 8.53
C ALA A 715 31.52 2.62 9.43
N ARG A 716 31.75 3.87 9.00
CA ARG A 716 32.40 4.92 9.79
C ARG A 716 31.63 5.28 11.06
N LEU A 717 30.29 5.40 11.01
CA LEU A 717 29.48 5.79 12.17
C LEU A 717 29.24 4.61 13.13
N LEU A 718 29.20 3.38 12.62
CA LEU A 718 29.08 2.16 13.42
C LEU A 718 30.26 1.93 14.36
N THR A 719 31.44 2.53 14.12
CA THR A 719 32.57 2.47 15.07
C THR A 719 32.29 3.14 16.42
N LEU A 720 31.17 3.86 16.56
CA LEU A 720 30.68 4.35 17.86
C LEU A 720 29.99 3.25 18.69
N TYR A 721 29.76 2.05 18.14
CA TYR A 721 29.08 0.94 18.79
C TYR A 721 29.96 -0.31 18.82
N ASN A 722 29.74 -1.20 19.78
CA ASN A 722 30.42 -2.49 19.81
C ASN A 722 29.75 -3.45 18.82
N VAL A 723 30.29 -3.57 17.61
CA VAL A 723 29.74 -4.37 16.50
C VAL A 723 30.84 -5.16 15.79
N GLU A 724 30.42 -6.16 15.02
CA GLU A 724 31.25 -6.84 14.03
C GLU A 724 30.77 -6.47 12.62
N LEU A 725 31.69 -6.16 11.70
CA LEU A 725 31.36 -5.87 10.31
C LEU A 725 31.80 -7.00 9.39
N ARG A 726 30.90 -7.47 8.51
CA ARG A 726 31.20 -8.47 7.48
C ARG A 726 31.00 -7.87 6.10
N TYR A 727 31.89 -8.19 5.15
CA TYR A 727 31.84 -7.67 3.78
C TYR A 727 31.61 -8.77 2.75
N VAL A 728 30.60 -8.59 1.90
CA VAL A 728 30.25 -9.46 0.76
C VAL A 728 30.16 -8.60 -0.50
N ASN A 729 31.10 -8.71 -1.43
CA ASN A 729 31.13 -7.88 -2.64
C ASN A 729 31.57 -8.65 -3.89
N PRO A 730 31.09 -8.26 -5.09
CA PRO A 730 31.62 -8.79 -6.34
C PRO A 730 33.11 -8.41 -6.51
N PRO A 731 33.89 -9.19 -7.28
CA PRO A 731 35.31 -8.93 -7.46
C PRO A 731 35.59 -7.52 -8.02
N GLY A 732 36.36 -6.71 -7.28
CA GLY A 732 36.73 -5.34 -7.67
C GLY A 732 35.75 -4.24 -7.24
N LEU A 733 34.70 -4.60 -6.47
CA LEU A 733 33.76 -3.69 -5.80
C LEU A 733 33.96 -3.65 -4.27
N ASP A 734 35.18 -3.96 -3.83
CA ASP A 734 35.60 -4.08 -2.44
C ASP A 734 35.47 -2.78 -1.63
N MET A 735 35.23 -2.93 -0.31
CA MET A 735 35.21 -1.80 0.63
C MET A 735 36.54 -1.03 0.57
N PRO A 736 36.56 0.29 0.31
CA PRO A 736 37.80 1.04 0.12
C PRO A 736 38.73 0.96 1.34
N ASN A 737 40.03 0.74 1.10
CA ASN A 737 41.02 0.55 2.18
C ASN A 737 41.02 1.68 3.22
N HIS A 738 40.71 2.92 2.85
CA HIS A 738 40.64 4.03 3.80
C HIS A 738 39.43 3.94 4.77
N VAL A 739 38.37 3.23 4.41
CA VAL A 739 37.25 2.89 5.31
C VAL A 739 37.64 1.72 6.20
N VAL A 740 38.20 0.65 5.61
CA VAL A 740 38.67 -0.55 6.33
C VAL A 740 39.68 -0.18 7.43
N ASN A 741 40.64 0.69 7.10
CA ASN A 741 41.64 1.18 8.05
C ASN A 741 41.01 2.04 9.15
N TYR A 742 40.12 2.98 8.81
CA TYR A 742 39.40 3.81 9.79
C TYR A 742 38.59 2.98 10.79
N VAL A 743 38.00 1.87 10.33
CA VAL A 743 37.26 0.91 11.18
C VAL A 743 38.23 0.10 12.06
N ALA A 744 39.36 -0.36 11.51
CA ALA A 744 40.38 -1.11 12.24
C ALA A 744 41.09 -0.28 13.33
N GLU A 745 41.40 0.99 13.05
CA GLU A 745 41.92 1.98 14.02
C GLU A 745 41.05 2.12 15.28
N ARG A 746 39.76 1.77 15.19
CA ARG A 746 38.76 1.90 16.26
C ARG A 746 38.42 0.54 16.90
N GLY A 747 39.18 -0.51 16.59
CA GLY A 747 39.10 -1.82 17.24
C GLY A 747 37.88 -2.67 16.85
N ILE A 748 37.19 -2.31 15.76
CA ILE A 748 36.02 -3.04 15.27
C ILE A 748 36.47 -4.25 14.44
N SER A 749 35.92 -5.44 14.75
CA SER A 749 36.19 -6.67 14.01
C SER A 749 35.65 -6.58 12.58
N GLN A 750 36.42 -7.09 11.61
CA GLN A 750 36.14 -6.99 10.18
C GLN A 750 36.46 -8.31 9.47
N GLU A 751 35.43 -8.93 8.88
CA GLU A 751 35.56 -10.18 8.12
C GLU A 751 35.14 -9.99 6.65
N ARG A 752 35.58 -10.91 5.78
CA ARG A 752 35.27 -10.90 4.34
C ARG A 752 34.80 -12.29 3.92
N PHE A 753 33.69 -12.33 3.19
CA PHE A 753 33.03 -13.56 2.77
C PHE A 753 32.87 -13.59 1.25
N SER A 754 32.91 -14.80 0.67
CA SER A 754 32.85 -14.98 -0.79
C SER A 754 31.40 -15.07 -1.31
N THR A 755 30.50 -15.55 -0.46
CA THR A 755 29.08 -15.76 -0.74
C THR A 755 28.19 -15.16 0.35
N LEU A 756 26.89 -15.04 0.09
CA LEU A 756 25.91 -14.71 1.14
C LEU A 756 25.69 -15.92 2.07
N GLU A 757 25.70 -17.11 1.50
CA GLU A 757 25.48 -18.41 2.11
C GLU A 757 26.41 -18.68 3.31
N GLU A 758 27.65 -18.20 3.24
CA GLU A 758 28.64 -18.27 4.33
C GLU A 758 28.41 -17.19 5.42
N ALA A 759 28.01 -15.97 5.05
CA ALA A 759 27.89 -14.86 5.98
C ALA A 759 26.55 -14.83 6.76
N LEU A 760 25.47 -15.32 6.14
CA LEU A 760 24.10 -15.24 6.67
C LEU A 760 23.85 -15.92 8.04
N PRO A 761 24.47 -17.05 8.42
CA PRO A 761 24.17 -17.74 9.69
C PRO A 761 24.34 -16.88 10.94
N ASP A 762 25.39 -16.03 10.98
CA ASP A 762 25.63 -15.14 12.12
C ASP A 762 25.15 -13.70 11.86
N THR A 763 24.65 -13.37 10.68
CA THR A 763 24.23 -12.00 10.33
C THR A 763 22.98 -11.58 11.11
N ASP A 764 23.09 -10.56 11.96
CA ASP A 764 21.92 -9.90 12.57
C ASP A 764 21.33 -8.84 11.63
N VAL A 765 22.18 -8.01 11.02
CA VAL A 765 21.75 -6.97 10.08
C VAL A 765 22.39 -7.20 8.72
N LEU A 766 21.57 -7.48 7.70
CA LEU A 766 22.01 -7.61 6.31
C LEU A 766 21.72 -6.30 5.57
N TYR A 767 22.75 -5.47 5.39
CA TYR A 767 22.66 -4.18 4.71
C TYR A 767 23.08 -4.32 3.25
N ILE A 768 22.10 -4.33 2.35
CA ILE A 768 22.27 -4.62 0.92
C ILE A 768 22.35 -3.31 0.13
N THR A 769 23.13 -3.30 -0.95
CA THR A 769 23.25 -2.14 -1.84
C THR A 769 23.11 -2.49 -3.32
N ARG A 770 22.56 -1.52 -4.07
CA ARG A 770 22.44 -1.57 -5.52
C ARG A 770 23.81 -1.40 -6.19
N ILE A 771 24.11 -2.24 -7.17
CA ILE A 771 25.23 -2.06 -8.10
C ILE A 771 25.06 -0.73 -8.85
N GLN A 772 26.01 0.20 -8.77
CA GLN A 772 25.84 1.56 -9.31
C GLN A 772 26.18 1.63 -10.80
N ASN A 773 25.22 1.35 -11.69
CA ASN A 773 25.43 1.40 -13.16
C ASN A 773 26.15 2.68 -13.61
N GLU A 774 25.77 3.84 -13.05
CA GLU A 774 26.35 5.15 -13.32
C GLU A 774 27.83 5.34 -12.91
N ARG A 775 28.50 4.29 -12.40
CA ARG A 775 29.93 4.27 -12.04
C ARG A 775 30.76 3.29 -12.89
N PHE A 776 30.16 2.51 -13.78
CA PHE A 776 30.87 1.58 -14.68
C PHE A 776 31.26 2.24 -16.00
N ALA A 777 32.41 1.85 -16.56
CA ALA A 777 32.89 2.39 -17.83
C ALA A 777 32.15 1.79 -19.05
N THR A 778 31.64 0.55 -18.94
CA THR A 778 30.80 -0.08 -19.96
C THR A 778 29.62 -0.82 -19.34
N GLN A 779 28.51 -0.89 -20.08
CA GLN A 779 27.30 -1.61 -19.67
C GLN A 779 27.55 -3.12 -19.50
N GLU A 780 28.54 -3.69 -20.20
CA GLU A 780 28.96 -5.09 -20.06
C GLU A 780 29.61 -5.37 -18.69
N GLN A 781 30.46 -4.47 -18.21
CA GLN A 781 31.07 -4.58 -16.87
C GLN A 781 29.99 -4.53 -15.79
N TYR A 782 29.02 -3.61 -15.91
CA TYR A 782 27.86 -3.55 -15.02
C TYR A 782 27.04 -4.84 -15.07
N HIS A 783 26.62 -5.31 -16.26
CA HIS A 783 25.83 -6.53 -16.40
C HIS A 783 26.53 -7.78 -15.86
N LYS A 784 27.88 -7.84 -15.93
CA LYS A 784 28.65 -8.93 -15.31
C LYS A 784 28.60 -8.88 -13.77
N MET A 785 28.44 -7.70 -13.16
CA MET A 785 28.32 -7.54 -11.70
C MET A 785 26.88 -7.66 -11.19
N CYS A 786 25.88 -7.52 -12.08
CA CYS A 786 24.48 -7.81 -11.76
C CYS A 786 24.28 -9.30 -11.43
N GLY A 787 23.41 -9.59 -10.47
CA GLY A 787 22.98 -10.96 -10.15
C GLY A 787 23.94 -11.81 -9.32
N PHE A 788 25.17 -11.34 -9.01
CA PHE A 788 26.09 -12.03 -8.08
C PHE A 788 25.46 -12.30 -6.71
N PHE A 789 24.67 -11.34 -6.20
CA PHE A 789 23.97 -11.43 -4.93
C PHE A 789 22.52 -10.99 -5.10
N ILE A 790 21.60 -11.92 -4.85
CA ILE A 790 20.15 -11.69 -4.87
C ILE A 790 19.59 -12.32 -3.61
N VAL A 791 18.92 -11.50 -2.78
CA VAL A 791 18.20 -12.01 -1.61
C VAL A 791 16.83 -12.55 -2.04
N THR A 792 16.63 -13.84 -1.84
CA THR A 792 15.38 -14.58 -2.13
C THR A 792 14.81 -15.20 -0.86
N PRO A 793 13.50 -15.52 -0.80
CA PRO A 793 12.92 -16.24 0.34
C PRO A 793 13.63 -17.57 0.64
N GLN A 794 14.08 -18.29 -0.39
CA GLN A 794 14.78 -19.57 -0.26
C GLN A 794 16.15 -19.39 0.41
N LEU A 795 16.94 -18.39 0.00
CA LEU A 795 18.22 -18.06 0.65
C LEU A 795 18.01 -17.65 2.12
N MET A 796 16.98 -16.85 2.38
CA MET A 796 16.65 -16.33 3.71
C MET A 796 16.05 -17.37 4.67
N SER A 797 15.83 -18.61 4.22
CA SER A 797 15.55 -19.75 5.11
C SER A 797 16.75 -20.15 5.97
N ARG A 798 17.98 -19.88 5.49
CA ARG A 798 19.25 -20.19 6.18
C ARG A 798 19.68 -19.13 7.21
N ALA A 799 19.02 -17.97 7.23
CA ALA A 799 19.43 -16.82 8.02
C ALA A 799 18.72 -16.77 9.39
N LYS A 800 19.27 -16.00 10.34
CA LYS A 800 18.71 -15.86 11.70
C LYS A 800 17.21 -15.53 11.69
N ARG A 801 16.47 -16.08 12.68
CA ARG A 801 15.05 -15.75 12.93
C ARG A 801 14.86 -14.33 13.47
N LYS A 802 15.75 -13.88 14.35
CA LYS A 802 15.83 -12.46 14.78
C LYS A 802 16.93 -11.80 13.94
N MET A 803 16.52 -11.04 12.94
CA MET A 803 17.39 -10.47 11.91
C MET A 803 16.66 -9.29 11.24
N ALA A 804 17.39 -8.31 10.71
CA ALA A 804 16.84 -7.28 9.83
C ALA A 804 17.58 -7.26 8.47
N VAL A 805 16.82 -7.08 7.39
CA VAL A 805 17.32 -6.86 6.03
C VAL A 805 17.03 -5.42 5.64
N MET A 806 18.08 -4.67 5.35
CA MET A 806 18.07 -3.22 5.13
C MET A 806 18.64 -2.88 3.75
N HIS A 807 18.16 -1.78 3.16
CA HIS A 807 18.58 -1.31 1.84
C HIS A 807 18.27 0.20 1.70
N PRO A 808 19.23 1.05 1.29
CA PRO A 808 19.03 2.50 1.23
C PRO A 808 18.08 2.96 0.09
N LEU A 809 17.75 2.08 -0.85
CA LEU A 809 16.83 2.24 -1.99
C LEU A 809 17.21 3.30 -3.05
N PRO A 810 16.85 3.12 -4.34
CA PRO A 810 16.03 2.04 -4.89
C PRO A 810 16.80 0.73 -5.07
N ARG A 811 16.09 -0.40 -4.95
CA ARG A 811 16.54 -1.71 -5.44
C ARG A 811 16.13 -1.91 -6.90
N VAL A 812 16.77 -2.84 -7.61
CA VAL A 812 16.45 -3.22 -8.99
C VAL A 812 16.20 -4.73 -9.12
N PHE A 813 17.13 -5.56 -8.63
CA PHE A 813 17.09 -7.03 -8.72
C PHE A 813 17.74 -7.73 -7.51
N GLU A 814 18.52 -7.02 -6.70
CA GLU A 814 19.34 -7.54 -5.59
C GLU A 814 18.53 -8.03 -4.37
N ILE A 815 17.22 -7.76 -4.34
CA ILE A 815 16.25 -8.31 -3.38
C ILE A 815 14.99 -8.68 -4.18
N SER A 816 14.56 -9.95 -4.13
CA SER A 816 13.30 -10.40 -4.73
C SER A 816 12.11 -9.66 -4.10
N LYS A 817 11.10 -9.33 -4.91
CA LYS A 817 9.84 -8.75 -4.41
C LYS A 817 9.06 -9.73 -3.53
N GLU A 818 9.28 -11.03 -3.69
CA GLU A 818 8.68 -12.07 -2.83
C GLU A 818 9.14 -11.95 -1.37
N PHE A 819 10.29 -11.32 -1.14
CA PHE A 819 10.81 -11.06 0.19
C PHE A 819 10.20 -9.80 0.86
N ASP A 820 9.30 -9.07 0.18
CA ASP A 820 8.62 -7.88 0.76
C ASP A 820 7.69 -8.23 1.93
N THR A 821 7.23 -9.47 2.03
CA THR A 821 6.29 -9.95 3.06
C THR A 821 6.96 -10.58 4.27
N ASP A 822 8.28 -10.82 4.23
CA ASP A 822 9.04 -11.35 5.37
C ASP A 822 9.14 -10.28 6.47
N PRO A 823 8.83 -10.58 7.75
CA PRO A 823 8.90 -9.59 8.82
C PRO A 823 10.30 -8.94 8.97
N ARG A 824 11.36 -9.65 8.56
CA ARG A 824 12.76 -9.17 8.59
C ARG A 824 13.04 -8.10 7.51
N ALA A 825 12.15 -7.90 6.54
CA ALA A 825 12.27 -6.87 5.50
C ALA A 825 12.06 -5.45 6.07
N ALA A 826 13.15 -4.82 6.53
CA ALA A 826 13.13 -3.53 7.22
C ALA A 826 13.28 -2.32 6.27
N TYR A 827 13.66 -2.49 5.01
CA TYR A 827 14.00 -1.39 4.08
C TYR A 827 12.88 -0.36 3.83
N PHE A 828 11.60 -0.72 3.97
CA PHE A 828 10.51 0.28 3.96
C PHE A 828 10.34 1.00 5.30
N ARG A 829 10.54 0.31 6.43
CA ARG A 829 10.54 0.91 7.78
C ARG A 829 11.71 1.88 7.95
N GLN A 830 12.88 1.50 7.41
CA GLN A 830 14.07 2.33 7.25
C GLN A 830 13.76 3.64 6.50
N ALA A 831 13.02 3.56 5.37
CA ALA A 831 12.64 4.74 4.60
C ALA A 831 11.66 5.67 5.36
N GLU A 832 10.72 5.13 6.14
CA GLU A 832 9.84 5.91 7.03
C GLU A 832 10.63 6.57 8.18
N ASN A 833 11.47 5.79 8.88
CA ASN A 833 12.35 6.26 9.96
C ASN A 833 13.25 7.43 9.52
N GLY A 834 13.61 7.46 8.23
CA GLY A 834 14.28 8.59 7.60
C GLY A 834 13.59 9.94 7.75
N VAL A 835 12.26 10.00 7.83
CA VAL A 835 11.53 11.25 8.06
C VAL A 835 11.75 11.75 9.49
N TYR A 836 11.54 10.90 10.50
CA TYR A 836 11.65 11.30 11.92
C TYR A 836 13.07 11.72 12.30
N VAL A 837 14.09 11.02 11.80
CA VAL A 837 15.50 11.37 12.02
C VAL A 837 15.87 12.71 11.35
N ARG A 838 15.29 13.02 10.19
CA ARG A 838 15.50 14.32 9.51
C ARG A 838 14.73 15.45 10.19
N MET A 839 13.55 15.18 10.76
CA MET A 839 12.85 16.14 11.61
C MET A 839 13.72 16.52 12.82
N ALA A 840 14.25 15.53 13.54
CA ALA A 840 15.16 15.77 14.66
C ALA A 840 16.40 16.56 14.25
N LEU A 841 17.02 16.22 13.11
CA LEU A 841 18.20 16.92 12.61
C LEU A 841 17.90 18.40 12.25
N LEU A 842 16.81 18.67 11.54
CA LEU A 842 16.38 20.05 11.20
C LEU A 842 16.06 20.86 12.46
N ALA A 843 15.35 20.26 13.42
CA ALA A 843 15.00 20.84 14.72
C ALA A 843 16.25 21.25 15.52
N MET A 844 17.20 20.32 15.71
CA MET A 844 18.45 20.59 16.45
C MET A 844 19.35 21.61 15.73
N VAL A 845 19.52 21.51 14.41
CA VAL A 845 20.39 22.42 13.65
C VAL A 845 19.84 23.86 13.62
N LEU A 846 18.51 24.04 13.69
CA LEU A 846 17.86 25.35 13.72
C LEU A 846 17.57 25.90 15.14
N GLY A 847 17.98 25.21 16.20
CA GLY A 847 17.78 25.67 17.58
C GLY A 847 16.31 25.69 18.02
N ARG A 848 15.59 24.61 17.69
CA ARG A 848 14.18 24.40 17.99
C ARG A 848 13.95 22.95 18.43
N ILE A 849 14.13 22.71 19.73
CA ILE A 849 13.92 21.41 20.40
C ILE A 849 12.66 21.52 21.26
#